data_AF-D3RPG3-F1
#
_entry.id   AF-D3RPG3-F1
#
_cell.length_a   1.000
_cell.length_b   1.000
_cell.length_c   1.000
_cell.angle_alpha   90.00
_cell.angle_beta   90.00
_cell.angle_gamma   90.00
#
_symmetry.space_group_name_H-M   'P 1'
#
loop_
_entity.id
_entity.type
_entity.pdbx_description
1 polymer ?
#
loop_
_entity_poly.entity_id
_entity_poly.type
_entity_poly.pdbx_seq_one_letter_code
_entity_poly.pdbx_strand_id
1 'polypeptide(L)'
;MFTNLRLWVNYMIGAGTAILLAVSVLSFFNLRALDGLALEAERTELRQYAERIRLDVEAETRLAEAMSALVANIPEVRQHFAAGDRDWLREQLLAPYEVLSKDYGAVQFQFHTPPATSFLRLHQIEKYGDDLAGFRHSVVDTNTQRKPQRGLESGVAGLGARGIVPVFDQGRRHLGSVEFGMSFGPAFFEGFKARHGVEAALHLTRDGQIETFASTAGERPLLDEATIAAAAAGTPQYAQLTIGGVPMAVYAEAIRDYAGQPLGVIEVAKDRQVYSQIRARAIERTWMLGGLVLAIGLVLALVSARVLARRIERLTQGVDRVAAGDLARAVTLDGRDELAGLAGATDRMRRHLRDLVAEVERNAISVHEAARQIAQAVDGQAATSSQMSSSVAEITSTMEELSSSSAQIAEYSGSVVEIARRTYDGSLHGEQAMRQLVDKMEEIRHDNQVSLKEIVDLGGKSKEITRIMEIIDTVADQTKLIAFNAALEASSAGEAGKRFGVVAAEIRRLADSVSESTAEIAHKIGEIQETIGRLVITSEKGSVGIDQGLDASARTADFLRELVQTASETTSSAQQISLSTQQQRTASNQVVVALKEIVTASAETAESVRRISQVAQSMTQLSAMLKGQVDRFVLDERTLESRPTVTEARPLGDA
;
A
#
# COMPACT_ATOMS: atom_id res chain seq x y z
N MET A 1 28.05 -14.16 23.37
CA MET A 1 27.55 -14.67 24.67
C MET A 1 26.25 -13.99 25.16
N PHE A 2 25.74 -12.92 24.51
CA PHE A 2 24.59 -12.13 25.00
C PHE A 2 23.29 -12.20 24.16
N THR A 3 23.16 -13.18 23.25
CA THR A 3 22.04 -13.22 22.29
C THR A 3 20.70 -13.69 22.86
N ASN A 4 20.67 -14.34 24.03
CA ASN A 4 19.43 -14.86 24.66
C ASN A 4 18.98 -14.07 25.91
N LEU A 5 19.59 -12.92 26.21
CA LEU A 5 19.21 -12.11 27.36
C LEU A 5 18.16 -11.06 26.94
N ARG A 6 17.14 -10.86 27.79
CA ARG A 6 16.11 -9.84 27.55
C ARG A 6 16.78 -8.47 27.34
N LEU A 7 16.27 -7.66 26.42
CA LEU A 7 16.85 -6.38 25.99
C LEU A 7 17.31 -5.49 27.17
N TRP A 8 16.52 -5.43 28.24
CA TRP A 8 16.83 -4.66 29.44
C TRP A 8 18.11 -5.14 30.17
N VAL A 9 18.41 -6.45 30.13
CA VAL A 9 19.62 -7.03 30.74
C VAL A 9 20.86 -6.67 29.91
N ASN A 10 20.75 -6.69 28.58
CA ASN A 10 21.86 -6.28 27.70
C ASN A 10 22.17 -4.79 27.84
N TYR A 11 21.14 -3.95 27.95
CA TYR A 11 21.31 -2.52 28.23
C TYR A 11 21.96 -2.29 29.59
N MET A 12 21.54 -3.03 30.62
CA MET A 12 22.12 -2.98 31.97
C MET A 12 23.61 -3.34 32.01
N ILE A 13 23.99 -4.42 31.32
CA ILE A 13 25.39 -4.86 31.25
C ILE A 13 26.23 -3.81 30.51
N GLY A 14 25.74 -3.31 29.37
CA GLY A 14 26.42 -2.26 28.60
C GLY A 14 26.62 -0.97 29.40
N ALA A 15 25.56 -0.43 29.99
CA ALA A 15 25.64 0.79 30.80
C ALA A 15 26.54 0.60 32.04
N GLY A 16 26.39 -0.51 32.75
CA GLY A 16 27.19 -0.83 33.94
C GLY A 16 28.69 -0.94 33.62
N THR A 17 29.06 -1.62 32.54
CA THR A 17 30.46 -1.73 32.10
C THR A 17 31.04 -0.37 31.68
N ALA A 18 30.28 0.46 30.97
CA ALA A 18 30.73 1.80 30.56
C ALA A 18 30.98 2.72 31.77
N ILE A 19 30.07 2.71 32.76
CA ILE A 19 30.22 3.51 33.99
C ILE A 19 31.44 3.03 34.79
N LEU A 20 31.61 1.72 34.95
CA LEU A 20 32.76 1.14 35.65
C LEU A 20 34.08 1.54 35.00
N LEU A 21 34.15 1.49 33.66
CA LEU A 21 35.35 1.86 32.91
C LEU A 21 35.64 3.36 33.04
N ALA A 22 34.61 4.21 32.94
CA ALA A 22 34.76 5.66 33.12
C ALA A 22 35.25 6.03 34.52
N VAL A 23 34.66 5.45 35.57
CA VAL A 23 35.07 5.68 36.96
C VAL A 23 36.51 5.21 37.20
N SER A 24 36.88 4.05 36.63
CA SER A 24 38.24 3.50 36.79
C SER A 24 39.30 4.37 36.11
N VAL A 25 39.04 4.83 34.88
CA VAL A 25 39.95 5.71 34.13
C VAL A 25 40.10 7.05 34.83
N LEU A 26 38.99 7.68 35.24
CA LEU A 26 39.02 9.00 35.89
C LEU A 26 39.75 8.94 37.23
N SER A 27 39.52 7.87 38.02
CA SER A 27 40.19 7.66 39.30
C SER A 27 41.70 7.45 39.13
N PHE A 28 42.11 6.70 38.10
CA PHE A 28 43.53 6.48 37.79
C PHE A 28 44.26 7.80 37.46
N PHE A 29 43.67 8.64 36.60
CA PHE A 29 44.27 9.94 36.26
C PHE A 29 44.30 10.92 37.44
N ASN A 30 43.26 10.93 38.27
CA ASN A 30 43.20 11.79 39.46
C ASN A 30 44.29 11.42 40.48
N LEU A 31 44.44 10.12 40.80
CA LEU A 31 45.48 9.66 41.72
C LEU A 31 46.89 9.94 41.21
N ARG A 32 47.14 9.78 39.90
CA ARG A 32 48.41 10.16 39.25
C ARG A 32 48.71 11.65 39.38
N ALA A 33 47.71 12.52 39.21
CA ALA A 33 47.89 13.96 39.33
C ALA A 33 48.21 14.38 40.78
N LEU A 34 47.56 13.75 41.76
CA LEU A 34 47.81 14.01 43.19
C LEU A 34 49.23 13.60 43.63
N ASP A 35 49.74 12.46 43.14
CA ASP A 35 51.11 12.01 43.44
C ASP A 35 52.15 13.01 42.93
N GLY A 36 51.94 13.58 41.74
CA GLY A 36 52.83 14.62 41.18
C GLY A 36 52.84 15.91 42.01
N LEU A 37 51.65 16.40 42.39
CA LEU A 37 51.50 17.63 43.18
C LEU A 37 52.11 17.51 44.58
N ALA A 38 52.00 16.36 45.23
CA ALA A 38 52.56 16.13 46.57
C ALA A 38 54.09 16.18 46.57
N LEU A 39 54.74 15.55 45.58
CA LEU A 39 56.20 15.56 45.43
C LEU A 39 56.74 16.96 45.15
N GLU A 40 56.05 17.73 44.32
CA GLU A 40 56.46 19.09 43.97
C GLU A 40 56.28 20.07 45.14
N ALA A 41 55.20 19.93 45.92
CA ALA A 41 55.00 20.68 47.16
C ALA A 41 56.09 20.41 48.19
N GLU A 42 56.43 19.13 48.42
CA GLU A 42 57.46 18.71 49.36
C GLU A 42 58.85 19.28 49.00
N ARG A 43 59.23 19.20 47.71
CA ARG A 43 60.51 19.76 47.21
C ARG A 43 60.57 21.28 47.36
N THR A 44 59.46 21.96 47.06
CA THR A 44 59.38 23.43 47.15
C THR A 44 59.51 23.90 48.60
N GLU A 45 58.86 23.20 49.53
CA GLU A 45 58.90 23.51 50.95
C GLU A 45 60.31 23.38 51.54
N LEU A 46 61.03 22.30 51.26
CA LEU A 46 62.40 22.13 51.74
C LEU A 46 63.37 23.18 51.19
N ARG A 47 63.22 23.55 49.91
CA ARG A 47 63.99 24.64 49.30
C ARG A 47 63.75 25.98 50.02
N GLN A 48 62.52 26.27 50.43
CA GLN A 48 62.22 27.48 51.21
C GLN A 48 62.95 27.49 52.56
N TYR A 49 63.12 26.34 53.21
CA TYR A 49 63.86 26.26 54.46
C TYR A 49 65.37 26.45 54.27
N ALA A 50 65.96 25.87 53.23
CA ALA A 50 67.36 26.11 52.89
C ALA A 50 67.62 27.60 52.59
N GLU A 51 66.71 28.25 51.87
CA GLU A 51 66.78 29.69 51.61
C GLU A 51 66.64 30.54 52.88
N ARG A 52 65.80 30.11 53.85
CA ARG A 52 65.70 30.78 55.15
C ARG A 52 67.02 30.73 55.93
N ILE A 53 67.74 29.61 55.89
CA ILE A 53 69.08 29.51 56.52
C ILE A 53 70.02 30.55 55.90
N ARG A 54 70.01 30.67 54.56
CA ARG A 54 70.81 31.67 53.85
C ARG A 54 70.46 33.10 54.25
N LEU A 55 69.17 33.42 54.37
CA LEU A 55 68.69 34.73 54.79
C LEU A 55 69.07 35.06 56.24
N ASP A 56 68.95 34.10 57.16
CA ASP A 56 69.34 34.29 58.55
C ASP A 56 70.86 34.54 58.67
N VAL A 57 71.69 33.82 57.91
CA VAL A 57 73.14 34.10 57.80
C VAL A 57 73.42 35.50 57.24
N GLU A 58 72.68 35.92 56.21
CA GLU A 58 72.84 37.25 55.64
C GLU A 58 72.43 38.35 56.64
N ALA A 59 71.41 38.12 57.46
CA ALA A 59 70.99 39.04 58.51
C ALA A 59 72.07 39.22 59.59
N GLU A 60 72.66 38.11 60.06
CA GLU A 60 73.75 38.12 61.04
C GLU A 60 74.99 38.87 60.52
N THR A 61 75.43 38.57 59.29
CA THR A 61 76.59 39.23 58.69
C THR A 61 76.35 40.73 58.43
N ARG A 62 75.11 41.13 58.11
CA ARG A 62 74.71 42.53 57.94
C ARG A 62 74.66 43.28 59.28
N LEU A 63 74.20 42.63 60.35
CA LEU A 63 74.22 43.20 61.69
C LEU A 63 75.67 43.45 62.16
N ALA A 64 76.57 42.49 61.93
CA ALA A 64 77.99 42.67 62.19
C ALA A 64 78.59 43.84 61.40
N GLU A 65 78.26 43.98 60.11
CA GLU A 65 78.73 45.10 59.29
C GLU A 65 78.23 46.45 59.83
N ALA A 66 76.96 46.52 60.26
CA ALA A 66 76.38 47.74 60.81
C ALA A 66 77.05 48.16 62.14
N MET A 67 77.34 47.20 63.02
CA MET A 67 78.07 47.47 64.26
C MET A 67 79.50 47.95 63.97
N SER A 68 80.19 47.30 63.05
CA SER A 68 81.52 47.75 62.57
C SER A 68 81.48 49.16 62.00
N ALA A 69 80.46 49.48 61.19
CA ALA A 69 80.32 50.80 60.59
C ALA A 69 80.08 51.90 61.62
N LEU A 70 79.28 51.62 62.65
CA LEU A 70 79.02 52.57 63.72
C LEU A 70 80.31 52.89 64.47
N VAL A 71 81.07 51.87 64.88
CA VAL A 71 82.35 52.05 65.58
C VAL A 71 83.39 52.75 64.69
N ALA A 72 83.48 52.38 63.40
CA ALA A 72 84.42 52.98 62.45
C ALA A 72 84.24 54.49 62.28
N ASN A 73 83.05 55.02 62.59
CA ASN A 73 82.70 56.42 62.38
C ASN A 73 82.63 57.26 63.66
N ILE A 74 82.89 56.69 64.84
CA ILE A 74 82.99 57.47 66.09
C ILE A 74 84.25 58.36 66.04
N PRO A 75 84.14 59.70 66.15
CA PRO A 75 85.27 60.61 65.99
C PRO A 75 86.46 60.32 66.91
N GLU A 76 86.19 60.03 68.18
CA GLU A 76 87.18 59.74 69.21
C GLU A 76 87.89 58.41 68.92
N VAL A 77 87.14 57.38 68.49
CA VAL A 77 87.71 56.10 68.05
C VAL A 77 88.68 56.32 66.89
N ARG A 78 88.31 57.12 65.89
CA ARG A 78 89.17 57.42 64.73
C ARG A 78 90.43 58.19 65.15
N GLN A 79 90.31 59.14 66.07
CA GLN A 79 91.44 59.93 66.56
C GLN A 79 92.43 59.07 67.33
N HIS A 80 91.97 58.27 68.30
CA HIS A 80 92.83 57.41 69.11
C HIS A 80 93.38 56.23 68.31
N PHE A 81 92.62 55.69 67.35
CA PHE A 81 93.13 54.67 66.43
C PHE A 81 94.24 55.23 65.52
N ALA A 82 94.11 56.46 65.02
CA ALA A 82 95.16 57.13 64.24
C ALA A 82 96.42 57.42 65.06
N ALA A 83 96.27 57.68 66.37
CA ALA A 83 97.37 57.90 67.30
C ALA A 83 98.05 56.59 67.75
N GLY A 84 97.48 55.42 67.43
CA GLY A 84 97.95 54.13 67.93
C GLY A 84 97.65 53.91 69.42
N ASP A 85 96.72 54.67 70.00
CA ASP A 85 96.36 54.63 71.41
C ASP A 85 95.39 53.48 71.71
N ARG A 86 95.98 52.29 71.84
CA ARG A 86 95.25 51.06 72.09
C ARG A 86 94.59 51.02 73.47
N ASP A 87 95.24 51.55 74.49
CA ASP A 87 94.76 51.47 75.87
C ASP A 87 93.47 52.27 76.03
N TRP A 88 93.38 53.45 75.40
CA TRP A 88 92.14 54.22 75.34
C TRP A 88 91.02 53.47 74.63
N LEU A 89 91.28 52.91 73.45
CA LEU A 89 90.29 52.15 72.69
C LEU A 89 89.76 50.95 73.48
N ARG A 90 90.64 50.27 74.22
CA ARG A 90 90.25 49.17 75.10
C ARG A 90 89.35 49.65 76.23
N GLU A 91 89.75 50.68 76.98
CA GLU A 91 88.99 51.16 78.14
C GLU A 91 87.58 51.66 77.76
N GLN A 92 87.44 52.31 76.60
CA GLN A 92 86.15 52.87 76.19
C GLN A 92 85.22 51.86 75.50
N LEU A 93 85.76 50.85 74.82
CA LEU A 93 84.96 49.94 74.00
C LEU A 93 84.71 48.56 74.63
N LEU A 94 85.44 48.20 75.70
CA LEU A 94 85.29 46.87 76.32
C LEU A 94 83.90 46.67 76.96
N ALA A 95 83.43 47.62 77.76
CA ALA A 95 82.11 47.49 78.41
C ALA A 95 80.94 47.46 77.40
N PRO A 96 80.90 48.32 76.36
CA PRO A 96 79.93 48.17 75.27
C PRO A 96 80.02 46.81 74.55
N TYR A 97 81.23 46.28 74.35
CA TYR A 97 81.41 44.98 73.72
C TYR A 97 80.82 43.83 74.55
N GLU A 98 81.00 43.82 75.88
CA GLU A 98 80.43 42.77 76.74
C GLU A 98 78.89 42.72 76.65
N VAL A 99 78.23 43.88 76.53
CA VAL A 99 76.77 43.95 76.30
C VAL A 99 76.41 43.37 74.94
N LEU A 100 77.10 43.78 73.87
CA LEU A 100 76.87 43.25 72.53
C LEU A 100 77.13 41.74 72.44
N SER A 101 78.09 41.24 73.21
CA SER A 101 78.39 39.81 73.27
C SER A 101 77.28 39.01 73.94
N LYS A 102 76.82 39.48 75.11
CA LYS A 102 75.80 38.79 75.91
C LYS A 102 74.40 38.86 75.29
N ASP A 103 73.98 40.04 74.86
CA ASP A 103 72.58 40.31 74.50
C ASP A 103 72.34 40.21 72.98
N TYR A 104 73.38 40.39 72.17
CA TYR A 104 73.28 40.43 70.71
C TYR A 104 74.16 39.40 70.00
N GLY A 105 74.86 38.52 70.72
CA GLY A 105 75.59 37.40 70.13
C GLY A 105 76.90 37.76 69.41
N ALA A 106 77.47 38.95 69.68
CA ALA A 106 78.76 39.34 69.14
C ALA A 106 79.91 38.56 69.80
N VAL A 107 80.51 37.60 69.10
CA VAL A 107 81.62 36.78 69.60
C VAL A 107 83.00 37.34 69.26
N GLN A 108 83.05 38.29 68.32
CA GLN A 108 84.29 38.92 67.91
C GLN A 108 84.09 40.43 67.75
N PHE A 109 85.02 41.20 68.31
CA PHE A 109 85.18 42.62 68.04
C PHE A 109 86.68 42.93 68.00
N GLN A 110 87.17 43.44 66.87
CA GLN A 110 88.58 43.59 66.59
C GLN A 110 88.88 44.77 65.67
N PHE A 111 90.01 45.44 65.91
CA PHE A 111 90.61 46.43 65.02
C PHE A 111 91.87 45.86 64.36
N HIS A 112 92.11 46.25 63.11
CA HIS A 112 93.23 45.80 62.30
C HIS A 112 93.93 46.97 61.62
N THR A 113 95.26 46.94 61.54
CA THR A 113 96.03 47.84 60.67
C THR A 113 96.35 47.15 59.33
N PRO A 114 96.55 47.91 58.23
CA PRO A 114 96.85 47.32 56.92
C PRO A 114 98.18 46.54 56.91
N PRO A 115 98.26 45.39 56.21
CA PRO A 115 97.20 44.77 55.42
C PRO A 115 96.15 44.00 56.23
N ALA A 116 96.53 43.31 57.32
CA ALA A 116 95.61 42.63 58.24
C ALA A 116 96.26 42.32 59.60
N THR A 117 97.07 43.24 60.13
CA THR A 117 97.73 43.06 61.43
C THR A 117 96.75 43.38 62.56
N SER A 118 96.64 42.50 63.57
CA SER A 118 95.75 42.72 64.71
C SER A 118 96.20 43.91 65.56
N PHE A 119 95.39 44.96 65.66
CA PHE A 119 95.71 46.12 66.50
C PHE A 119 95.15 45.97 67.92
N LEU A 120 93.86 45.65 68.02
CA LEU A 120 93.15 45.46 69.30
C LEU A 120 92.06 44.40 69.14
N ARG A 121 91.99 43.45 70.07
CA ARG A 121 90.90 42.47 70.17
C ARG A 121 90.19 42.67 71.50
N LEU A 122 88.93 43.07 71.47
CA LEU A 122 88.17 43.21 72.72
C LEU A 122 87.73 41.85 73.28
N HIS A 123 87.61 40.86 72.40
CA HIS A 123 87.30 39.47 72.75
C HIS A 123 88.51 38.67 73.26
N GLN A 124 89.74 39.12 73.00
CA GLN A 124 91.00 38.48 73.44
C GLN A 124 92.10 39.54 73.63
N ILE A 125 91.96 40.36 74.66
CA ILE A 125 92.76 41.59 74.88
C ILE A 125 94.27 41.34 74.90
N GLU A 126 94.70 40.18 75.39
CA GLU A 126 96.11 39.79 75.47
C GLU A 126 96.78 39.52 74.11
N LYS A 127 96.00 39.39 73.01
CA LYS A 127 96.53 39.09 71.67
C LYS A 127 96.46 40.28 70.73
N TYR A 128 97.62 40.78 70.32
CA TYR A 128 97.78 41.86 69.34
C TYR A 128 99.12 41.74 68.60
N GLY A 129 99.24 42.44 67.48
CA GLY A 129 100.46 42.54 66.67
C GLY A 129 100.70 41.37 65.71
N ASP A 130 99.89 40.31 65.77
CA ASP A 130 99.99 39.17 64.87
C ASP A 130 99.42 39.46 63.48
N ASP A 131 100.07 38.91 62.46
CA ASP A 131 99.65 39.00 61.06
C ASP A 131 98.57 37.97 60.76
N LEU A 132 97.43 38.44 60.24
CA LEU A 132 96.27 37.62 59.91
C LEU A 132 96.06 37.46 58.40
N ALA A 133 96.92 38.04 57.57
CA ALA A 133 96.72 38.09 56.12
C ALA A 133 96.61 36.71 55.47
N GLY A 134 97.22 35.68 56.07
CA GLY A 134 97.19 34.30 55.58
C GLY A 134 95.85 33.57 55.69
N PHE A 135 94.91 34.05 56.51
CA PHE A 135 93.62 33.36 56.73
C PHE A 135 92.42 34.28 56.97
N ARG A 136 92.63 35.58 57.13
CA ARG A 136 91.58 36.60 57.26
C ARG A 136 91.51 37.42 55.97
N HIS A 137 91.17 36.76 54.86
CA HIS A 137 91.13 37.37 53.54
C HIS A 137 90.09 38.50 53.46
N SER A 138 88.97 38.41 54.16
CA SER A 138 87.98 39.50 54.22
C SER A 138 88.52 40.79 54.84
N VAL A 139 89.42 40.69 55.81
CA VAL A 139 90.11 41.84 56.43
C VAL A 139 91.12 42.44 55.45
N VAL A 140 91.90 41.60 54.77
CA VAL A 140 92.83 42.02 53.72
C VAL A 140 92.08 42.74 52.60
N ASP A 141 90.98 42.16 52.12
CA ASP A 141 90.14 42.72 51.07
C ASP A 141 89.51 44.04 51.51
N THR A 142 89.03 44.14 52.76
CA THR A 142 88.49 45.39 53.31
C THR A 142 89.54 46.49 53.31
N ASN A 143 90.74 46.20 53.81
CA ASN A 143 91.82 47.19 53.92
C ASN A 143 92.41 47.57 52.55
N THR A 144 92.48 46.62 51.61
CA THR A 144 93.06 46.83 50.27
C THR A 144 92.06 47.57 49.37
N GLN A 145 90.81 47.11 49.34
CA GLN A 145 89.77 47.67 48.49
C GLN A 145 89.10 48.90 49.10
N ARG A 146 89.28 49.13 50.41
CA ARG A 146 88.71 50.26 51.16
C ARG A 146 87.18 50.28 51.11
N LYS A 147 86.57 49.10 51.12
CA LYS A 147 85.12 48.88 51.12
C LYS A 147 84.76 47.88 52.21
N PRO A 148 83.58 48.02 52.84
CA PRO A 148 83.08 47.00 53.76
C PRO A 148 83.03 45.61 53.10
N GLN A 149 83.37 44.58 53.86
CA GLN A 149 83.17 43.19 53.49
C GLN A 149 82.29 42.50 54.53
N ARG A 150 81.42 41.60 54.09
CA ARG A 150 80.60 40.78 54.99
C ARG A 150 80.39 39.38 54.44
N GLY A 151 80.22 38.41 55.33
CA GLY A 151 79.92 37.04 54.94
C GLY A 151 80.43 36.02 55.94
N LEU A 152 80.32 34.75 55.57
CA LEU A 152 80.91 33.66 56.33
C LEU A 152 82.40 33.54 55.96
N GLU A 153 83.26 33.46 56.97
CA GLU A 153 84.68 33.21 56.76
C GLU A 153 85.28 32.45 57.94
N SER A 154 86.15 31.50 57.63
CA SER A 154 86.87 30.73 58.63
C SER A 154 87.91 31.59 59.35
N GLY A 155 88.04 31.40 60.66
CA GLY A 155 89.16 31.89 61.45
C GLY A 155 89.73 30.77 62.33
N VAL A 156 90.72 31.09 63.15
CA VAL A 156 91.40 30.11 64.04
C VAL A 156 90.43 29.41 65.00
N ALA A 157 89.36 30.10 65.43
CA ALA A 157 88.35 29.57 66.33
C ALA A 157 87.13 28.93 65.63
N GLY A 158 87.14 28.85 64.29
CA GLY A 158 86.05 28.29 63.50
C GLY A 158 85.41 29.27 62.51
N LEU A 159 84.31 28.83 61.90
CA LEU A 159 83.54 29.61 60.93
C LEU A 159 82.69 30.66 61.64
N GLY A 160 82.77 31.92 61.22
CA GLY A 160 81.99 33.01 61.80
C GLY A 160 81.27 33.83 60.73
N ALA A 161 80.11 34.37 61.08
CA ALA A 161 79.41 35.40 60.32
C ALA A 161 79.99 36.76 60.67
N ARG A 162 80.64 37.43 59.71
CA ARG A 162 81.49 38.60 59.98
C ARG A 162 81.10 39.79 59.13
N GLY A 163 81.36 40.98 59.68
CA GLY A 163 81.24 42.25 58.98
C GLY A 163 82.42 43.15 59.33
N ILE A 164 83.18 43.56 58.31
CA ILE A 164 84.43 44.30 58.43
C ILE A 164 84.27 45.61 57.68
N VAL A 165 84.63 46.74 58.33
CA VAL A 165 84.48 48.09 57.76
C VAL A 165 85.81 48.85 57.85
N PRO A 166 86.23 49.54 56.78
CA PRO A 166 87.45 50.34 56.82
C PRO A 166 87.28 51.59 57.68
N VAL A 167 88.30 51.92 58.47
CA VAL A 167 88.40 53.10 59.32
C VAL A 167 89.34 54.11 58.66
N PHE A 168 88.92 55.38 58.61
CA PHE A 168 89.72 56.47 58.05
C PHE A 168 90.00 57.54 59.12
N ASP A 169 90.95 58.46 58.95
CA ASP A 169 91.06 59.66 59.81
C ASP A 169 90.19 60.81 59.30
N GLN A 170 90.18 61.97 59.99
CA GLN A 170 89.43 63.16 59.58
C GLN A 170 89.83 63.67 58.17
N GLY A 171 91.08 63.43 57.76
CA GLY A 171 91.61 63.76 56.43
C GLY A 171 91.33 62.69 55.36
N ARG A 172 90.50 61.67 55.67
CA ARG A 172 90.17 60.52 54.81
C ARG A 172 91.36 59.60 54.49
N ARG A 173 92.46 59.65 55.25
CA ARG A 173 93.54 58.66 55.15
C ARG A 173 93.08 57.36 55.79
N HIS A 174 93.32 56.24 55.11
CA HIS A 174 92.94 54.91 55.61
C HIS A 174 93.85 54.48 56.76
N LEU A 175 93.25 54.14 57.91
CA LEU A 175 93.96 53.74 59.13
C LEU A 175 94.05 52.23 59.27
N GLY A 176 93.06 51.51 58.75
CA GLY A 176 92.86 50.09 59.01
C GLY A 176 91.38 49.75 58.95
N SER A 177 90.95 48.71 59.65
CA SER A 177 89.55 48.27 59.69
C SER A 177 89.11 47.91 61.11
N VAL A 178 87.80 47.81 61.26
CA VAL A 178 87.13 47.27 62.44
C VAL A 178 86.18 46.17 62.03
N GLU A 179 86.15 45.10 62.80
CA GLU A 179 85.39 43.88 62.58
C GLU A 179 84.50 43.59 63.79
N PHE A 180 83.27 43.17 63.49
CA PHE A 180 82.43 42.39 64.37
C PHE A 180 82.19 41.01 63.75
N GLY A 181 82.11 40.00 64.62
CA GLY A 181 81.74 38.64 64.24
C GLY A 181 80.63 38.12 65.16
N MET A 182 79.61 37.52 64.56
CA MET A 182 78.47 36.89 65.23
C MET A 182 78.71 35.40 65.41
N SER A 183 78.12 34.81 66.45
CA SER A 183 78.17 33.37 66.65
C SER A 183 77.50 32.63 65.49
N PHE A 184 78.25 31.78 64.79
CA PHE A 184 77.72 30.87 63.78
C PHE A 184 78.23 29.45 64.06
N GLY A 185 77.32 28.49 64.25
CA GLY A 185 77.67 27.15 64.73
C GLY A 185 76.45 26.34 65.20
N PRO A 186 76.64 25.28 66.01
CA PRO A 186 75.56 24.37 66.42
C PRO A 186 74.33 25.07 67.03
N ALA A 187 74.53 26.12 67.84
CA ALA A 187 73.43 26.87 68.45
C ALA A 187 72.50 27.55 67.43
N PHE A 188 73.04 27.98 66.29
CA PHE A 188 72.24 28.56 65.20
C PHE A 188 71.29 27.51 64.60
N PHE A 189 71.81 26.31 64.32
CA PHE A 189 71.03 25.22 63.71
C PHE A 189 69.99 24.65 64.69
N GLU A 190 70.33 24.52 65.97
CA GLU A 190 69.34 24.16 67.02
C GLU A 190 68.24 25.21 67.16
N GLY A 191 68.58 26.51 67.11
CA GLY A 191 67.60 27.59 67.08
C GLY A 191 66.74 27.59 65.81
N PHE A 192 67.31 27.18 64.67
CA PHE A 192 66.57 27.01 63.42
C PHE A 192 65.57 25.85 63.51
N LYS A 193 66.00 24.69 64.05
CA LYS A 193 65.13 23.54 64.32
C LYS A 193 64.00 23.88 65.27
N ALA A 194 64.27 24.59 66.36
CA ALA A 194 63.24 25.01 67.32
C ALA A 194 62.18 25.94 66.70
N ARG A 195 62.58 26.88 65.81
CA ARG A 195 61.66 27.82 65.15
C ARG A 195 60.86 27.20 64.01
N HIS A 196 61.44 26.25 63.29
CA HIS A 196 60.87 25.75 62.03
C HIS A 196 60.41 24.30 62.07
N GLY A 197 60.82 23.52 63.08
CA GLY A 197 60.51 22.10 63.19
C GLY A 197 61.16 21.25 62.10
N VAL A 198 62.31 21.69 61.59
CA VAL A 198 63.03 21.06 60.48
C VAL A 198 64.46 20.78 60.90
N GLU A 199 64.95 19.59 60.56
CA GLU A 199 66.35 19.25 60.77
C GLU A 199 67.23 20.01 59.79
N ALA A 200 68.35 20.56 60.25
CA ALA A 200 69.26 21.31 59.41
C ALA A 200 70.72 21.02 59.78
N ALA A 201 71.56 20.99 58.76
CA ALA A 201 72.98 20.80 58.90
C ALA A 201 73.76 21.67 57.90
N LEU A 202 75.01 21.94 58.25
CA LEU A 202 76.01 22.51 57.37
C LEU A 202 77.23 21.61 57.36
N HIS A 203 77.58 21.15 56.16
CA HIS A 203 78.78 20.37 55.90
C HIS A 203 79.77 21.24 55.13
N LEU A 204 80.97 21.43 55.66
CA LEU A 204 82.03 22.21 55.03
C LEU A 204 82.87 21.32 54.12
N THR A 205 83.36 21.91 53.03
CA THR A 205 84.27 21.21 52.12
C THR A 205 85.69 21.73 52.34
N ARG A 206 86.56 20.93 52.94
CA ARG A 206 87.98 21.25 53.17
C ARG A 206 88.86 20.21 52.50
N ASP A 207 89.77 20.63 51.62
CA ASP A 207 90.71 19.75 50.90
C ASP A 207 90.05 18.56 50.19
N GLY A 208 88.81 18.74 49.71
CA GLY A 208 88.02 17.71 49.05
C GLY A 208 87.32 16.71 49.99
N GLN A 209 87.46 16.86 51.31
CA GLN A 209 86.71 16.10 52.31
C GLN A 209 85.52 16.91 52.84
N ILE A 210 84.42 16.22 53.11
CA ILE A 210 83.19 16.80 53.66
C ILE A 210 83.23 16.60 55.18
N GLU A 211 83.23 17.71 55.92
CA GLU A 211 83.24 17.74 57.38
C GLU A 211 81.92 18.34 57.87
N THR A 212 81.17 17.65 58.74
CA THR A 212 79.96 18.21 59.36
C THR A 212 80.35 19.28 60.36
N PHE A 213 80.05 20.54 60.04
CA PHE A 213 80.35 21.67 60.92
C PHE A 213 79.30 21.85 62.01
N ALA A 214 78.02 21.71 61.64
CA ALA A 214 76.90 21.72 62.57
C ALA A 214 75.77 20.88 61.98
N SER A 215 75.07 20.13 62.81
CA SER A 215 73.93 19.30 62.38
C SER A 215 73.01 19.07 63.56
N THR A 216 71.70 19.14 63.30
CA THR A 216 70.67 18.76 64.27
C THR A 216 70.19 17.31 64.11
N ALA A 217 70.65 16.62 63.04
CA ALA A 217 70.21 15.28 62.65
C ALA A 217 71.27 14.17 62.86
N GLY A 218 72.41 14.50 63.49
CA GLY A 218 73.50 13.57 63.77
C GLY A 218 74.84 14.01 63.16
N GLU A 219 75.92 13.25 63.44
CA GLU A 219 77.29 13.65 63.09
C GLU A 219 77.65 13.48 61.60
N ARG A 220 76.89 12.68 60.85
CA ARG A 220 77.12 12.41 59.42
C ARG A 220 76.08 13.10 58.55
N PRO A 221 76.43 13.48 57.29
CA PRO A 221 75.43 13.91 56.31
C PRO A 221 74.34 12.85 56.13
N LEU A 222 73.10 13.30 55.92
CA LEU A 222 71.96 12.41 55.68
C LEU A 222 71.98 11.83 54.27
N LEU A 223 72.46 12.61 53.30
CA LEU A 223 72.70 12.17 51.92
C LEU A 223 74.07 11.49 51.79
N ASP A 224 74.23 10.64 50.78
CA ASP A 224 75.52 10.03 50.49
C ASP A 224 76.56 11.08 50.02
N GLU A 225 77.84 10.74 50.13
CA GLU A 225 78.93 11.67 49.81
C GLU A 225 78.89 12.18 48.37
N ALA A 226 78.45 11.34 47.42
CA ALA A 226 78.32 11.72 46.01
C ALA A 226 77.24 12.80 45.82
N THR A 227 76.12 12.68 46.53
CA THR A 227 75.01 13.63 46.48
C THR A 227 75.40 14.94 47.17
N ILE A 228 76.07 14.91 48.31
CA ILE A 228 76.58 16.13 48.95
C ILE A 228 77.64 16.82 48.07
N ALA A 229 78.54 16.06 47.44
CA ALA A 229 79.51 16.63 46.50
C ALA A 229 78.83 17.32 45.29
N ALA A 230 77.76 16.73 44.75
CA ALA A 230 76.98 17.34 43.68
C ALA A 230 76.24 18.62 44.14
N ALA A 231 75.74 18.64 45.38
CA ALA A 231 75.18 19.84 45.99
C ALA A 231 76.23 20.94 46.16
N ALA A 232 77.44 20.60 46.62
CA ALA A 232 78.56 21.53 46.77
C ALA A 232 79.01 22.14 45.44
N ALA A 233 78.95 21.36 44.35
CA ALA A 233 79.22 21.82 42.98
C ALA A 233 78.13 22.74 42.41
N GLY A 234 77.05 23.01 43.16
CA GLY A 234 75.99 23.96 42.80
C GLY A 234 74.74 23.34 42.19
N THR A 235 74.58 22.01 42.22
CA THR A 235 73.35 21.34 41.77
C THR A 235 72.52 20.90 42.97
N PRO A 236 71.37 21.56 43.27
CA PRO A 236 70.58 21.20 44.43
C PRO A 236 70.05 19.77 44.36
N GLN A 237 70.19 19.03 45.44
CA GLN A 237 69.82 17.63 45.54
C GLN A 237 68.57 17.45 46.37
N TYR A 238 67.80 16.42 46.04
CA TYR A 238 66.60 16.05 46.78
C TYR A 238 66.49 14.53 46.83
N ALA A 239 66.25 13.99 48.02
CA ALA A 239 66.04 12.57 48.22
C ALA A 239 64.95 12.32 49.27
N GLN A 240 64.29 11.18 49.15
CA GLN A 240 63.39 10.66 50.17
C GLN A 240 64.05 9.47 50.84
N LEU A 241 64.30 9.58 52.14
CA LEU A 241 65.04 8.62 52.93
C LEU A 241 64.20 8.18 54.12
N THR A 242 64.64 7.15 54.85
CA THR A 242 64.06 6.81 56.15
C THR A 242 65.15 6.92 57.19
N ILE A 243 65.00 7.89 58.10
CA ILE A 243 65.98 8.20 59.14
C ILE A 243 65.33 7.85 60.48
N GLY A 244 65.94 6.92 61.23
CA GLY A 244 65.41 6.49 62.53
C GLY A 244 63.99 5.89 62.49
N GLY A 245 63.56 5.33 61.34
CA GLY A 245 62.21 4.81 61.13
C GLY A 245 61.17 5.87 60.70
N VAL A 246 61.55 7.14 60.66
CA VAL A 246 60.71 8.23 60.15
C VAL A 246 61.04 8.46 58.68
N PRO A 247 60.04 8.46 57.78
CA PRO A 247 60.28 8.79 56.39
C PRO A 247 60.50 10.30 56.26
N MET A 248 61.70 10.68 55.83
CA MET A 248 62.14 12.06 55.73
C MET A 248 62.33 12.45 54.27
N ALA A 249 62.05 13.70 53.97
CA ALA A 249 62.42 14.35 52.72
C ALA A 249 63.63 15.25 53.00
N VAL A 250 64.69 15.08 52.22
CA VAL A 250 65.98 15.76 52.43
C VAL A 250 66.31 16.59 51.20
N TYR A 251 66.76 17.83 51.43
CA TYR A 251 67.19 18.76 50.40
C TYR A 251 68.57 19.30 50.75
N ALA A 252 69.46 19.40 49.77
CA ALA A 252 70.80 19.91 49.95
C ALA A 252 71.20 20.91 48.87
N GLU A 253 71.82 22.01 49.26
CA GLU A 253 72.28 23.09 48.37
C GLU A 253 73.57 23.75 48.89
N ALA A 254 74.42 24.26 47.98
CA ALA A 254 75.66 24.93 48.34
C ALA A 254 75.44 26.26 49.10
N ILE A 255 76.20 26.46 50.17
CA ILE A 255 76.39 27.77 50.81
C ILE A 255 77.74 28.35 50.39
N ARG A 256 77.80 29.68 50.26
CA ARG A 256 78.99 30.40 49.80
C ARG A 256 79.61 31.23 50.92
N ASP A 257 80.91 31.44 50.84
CA ASP A 257 81.64 32.34 51.73
C ASP A 257 81.44 33.82 51.36
N TYR A 258 82.14 34.72 52.07
CA TYR A 258 82.10 36.17 51.81
C TYR A 258 82.53 36.56 50.38
N ALA A 259 83.39 35.77 49.72
CA ALA A 259 83.89 36.01 48.37
C ALA A 259 83.00 35.35 47.29
N GLY A 260 81.94 34.64 47.68
CA GLY A 260 81.04 33.93 46.79
C GLY A 260 81.55 32.55 46.35
N GLN A 261 82.63 32.04 46.95
CA GLN A 261 83.17 30.71 46.70
C GLN A 261 82.36 29.64 47.48
N PRO A 262 82.24 28.40 46.97
CA PRO A 262 81.57 27.32 47.69
C PRO A 262 82.27 27.04 49.03
N LEU A 263 81.56 27.27 50.12
CA LEU A 263 82.04 27.03 51.48
C LEU A 263 81.67 25.62 51.96
N GLY A 264 80.50 25.15 51.55
CA GLY A 264 79.94 23.89 51.99
C GLY A 264 78.52 23.67 51.46
N VAL A 265 77.78 22.76 52.09
CA VAL A 265 76.42 22.36 51.73
C VAL A 265 75.52 22.50 52.94
N ILE A 266 74.43 23.24 52.79
CA ILE A 266 73.31 23.21 53.73
C ILE A 266 72.47 22.00 53.38
N GLU A 267 72.18 21.17 54.37
CA GLU A 267 71.26 20.05 54.29
C GLU A 267 70.05 20.33 55.19
N VAL A 268 68.85 20.07 54.66
CA VAL A 268 67.57 20.31 55.36
C VAL A 268 66.70 19.07 55.23
N ALA A 269 66.17 18.57 56.34
CA ALA A 269 65.31 17.39 56.35
C ALA A 269 64.00 17.59 57.15
N LYS A 270 62.88 17.15 56.57
CA LYS A 270 61.53 17.24 57.18
C LYS A 270 60.76 15.93 57.06
N ASP A 271 59.93 15.63 58.05
CA ASP A 271 59.07 14.45 58.07
C ASP A 271 58.02 14.51 56.94
N ARG A 272 57.99 13.48 56.09
CA ARG A 272 57.02 13.35 54.98
C ARG A 272 55.71 12.65 55.37
N GLN A 273 55.56 12.22 56.62
CA GLN A 273 54.36 11.52 57.08
C GLN A 273 53.09 12.31 56.78
N VAL A 274 53.12 13.64 56.90
CA VAL A 274 51.99 14.52 56.57
C VAL A 274 51.54 14.33 55.11
N TYR A 275 52.47 14.32 54.16
CA TYR A 275 52.18 14.11 52.74
C TYR A 275 51.68 12.67 52.47
N SER A 276 52.23 11.69 53.17
CA SER A 276 51.78 10.29 53.04
C SER A 276 50.34 10.07 53.58
N GLN A 277 49.94 10.79 54.63
CA GLN A 277 48.58 10.73 55.19
C GLN A 277 47.55 11.45 54.31
N ILE A 278 47.94 12.58 53.71
CA ILE A 278 47.09 13.29 52.73
C ILE A 278 46.77 12.37 51.54
N ARG A 279 47.78 11.64 51.06
CA ARG A 279 47.63 10.65 49.98
C ARG A 279 46.65 9.53 50.35
N ALA A 280 46.81 8.92 51.53
CA ALA A 280 45.93 7.84 51.98
C ALA A 280 44.46 8.27 52.07
N ARG A 281 44.19 9.47 52.62
CA ARG A 281 42.84 10.04 52.69
C ARG A 281 42.26 10.39 51.32
N ALA A 282 43.10 10.80 50.37
CA ALA A 282 42.66 11.08 49.00
C ALA A 282 42.26 9.79 48.25
N ILE A 283 42.98 8.69 48.46
CA ILE A 283 42.64 7.37 47.91
C ILE A 283 41.28 6.91 48.43
N GLU A 284 41.06 6.97 49.75
CA GLU A 284 39.78 6.58 50.38
C GLU A 284 38.59 7.39 49.81
N ARG A 285 38.72 8.72 49.72
CA ARG A 285 37.68 9.59 49.15
C ARG A 285 37.38 9.29 47.68
N THR A 286 38.41 8.98 46.89
CA THR A 286 38.25 8.65 45.47
C THR A 286 37.46 7.35 45.30
N TRP A 287 37.72 6.32 46.11
CA TRP A 287 36.95 5.08 46.07
C TRP A 287 35.50 5.26 46.54
N MET A 288 35.24 6.06 47.57
CA MET A 288 33.86 6.36 48.02
C MET A 288 33.04 7.08 46.94
N LEU A 289 33.62 8.11 46.31
CA LEU A 289 32.98 8.83 45.20
C LEU A 289 32.76 7.93 43.98
N GLY A 290 33.74 7.11 43.62
CA GLY A 290 33.63 6.14 42.52
C GLY A 290 32.51 5.12 42.75
N GLY A 291 32.39 4.59 43.97
CA GLY A 291 31.32 3.68 44.36
C GLY A 291 29.93 4.32 44.30
N LEU A 292 29.80 5.57 44.76
CA LEU A 292 28.54 6.30 44.71
C LEU A 292 28.06 6.57 43.27
N VAL A 293 28.97 7.01 42.39
CA VAL A 293 28.68 7.23 40.96
C VAL A 293 28.25 5.92 40.29
N LEU A 294 28.92 4.82 40.60
CA LEU A 294 28.58 3.50 40.07
C LEU A 294 27.18 3.06 40.54
N ALA A 295 26.85 3.25 41.82
CA ALA A 295 25.53 2.90 42.37
C ALA A 295 24.39 3.71 41.72
N ILE A 296 24.55 5.04 41.62
CA ILE A 296 23.56 5.91 40.97
C ILE A 296 23.37 5.54 39.50
N GLY A 297 24.47 5.32 38.78
CA GLY A 297 24.44 4.93 37.38
C GLY A 297 23.75 3.59 37.16
N LEU A 298 23.96 2.61 38.05
CA LEU A 298 23.29 1.31 37.98
C LEU A 298 21.78 1.41 38.25
N VAL A 299 21.37 2.23 39.22
CA VAL A 299 19.94 2.47 39.51
C VAL A 299 19.25 3.16 38.35
N LEU A 300 19.87 4.20 37.76
CA LEU A 300 19.33 4.88 36.58
C LEU A 300 19.20 3.94 35.39
N ALA A 301 20.21 3.09 35.14
CA ALA A 301 20.16 2.07 34.11
C ALA A 301 19.03 1.05 34.36
N LEU A 302 18.79 0.63 35.61
CA LEU A 302 17.71 -0.30 35.95
C LEU A 302 16.33 0.30 35.69
N VAL A 303 16.13 1.55 36.08
CA VAL A 303 14.85 2.25 35.91
C VAL A 303 14.56 2.47 34.42
N SER A 304 15.53 3.00 33.66
CA SER A 304 15.36 3.24 32.22
C SER A 304 15.12 1.95 31.45
N ALA A 305 15.87 0.89 31.75
CA ALA A 305 15.72 -0.41 31.10
C ALA A 305 14.35 -1.05 31.37
N ARG A 306 13.80 -0.92 32.60
CA ARG A 306 12.46 -1.42 32.94
C ARG A 306 11.34 -0.63 32.27
N VAL A 307 11.45 0.71 32.22
CA VAL A 307 10.45 1.57 31.56
C VAL A 307 10.41 1.27 30.06
N LEU A 308 11.56 1.16 29.41
CA LEU A 308 11.66 0.87 27.98
C LEU A 308 11.14 -0.53 27.65
N ALA A 309 11.52 -1.55 28.43
CA ALA A 309 11.07 -2.93 28.21
C ALA A 309 9.54 -3.08 28.32
N ARG A 310 8.91 -2.46 29.32
CA ARG A 310 7.43 -2.51 29.47
C ARG A 310 6.70 -1.82 28.32
N ARG A 311 7.24 -0.70 27.82
CA ARG A 311 6.66 0.02 26.67
C ARG A 311 6.77 -0.83 25.40
N ILE A 312 7.94 -1.42 25.15
CA ILE A 312 8.15 -2.34 24.02
C ILE A 312 7.20 -3.54 24.13
N GLU A 313 7.08 -4.16 25.30
CA GLU A 313 6.19 -5.30 25.51
C GLU A 313 4.71 -4.98 25.22
N ARG A 314 4.21 -3.82 25.67
CA ARG A 314 2.84 -3.37 25.33
C ARG A 314 2.66 -3.14 23.83
N LEU A 315 3.66 -2.59 23.15
CA LEU A 315 3.63 -2.41 21.71
C LEU A 315 3.62 -3.76 20.99
N THR A 316 4.48 -4.69 21.39
CA THR A 316 4.51 -6.06 20.88
C THR A 316 3.17 -6.75 21.07
N GLN A 317 2.56 -6.66 22.26
CA GLN A 317 1.21 -7.20 22.51
C GLN A 317 0.14 -6.55 21.62
N GLY A 318 0.29 -5.26 21.28
CA GLY A 318 -0.58 -4.58 20.31
C GLY A 318 -0.42 -5.14 18.90
N VAL A 319 0.83 -5.33 18.45
CA VAL A 319 1.16 -5.94 17.16
C VAL A 319 0.69 -7.40 17.09
N ASP A 320 0.92 -8.19 18.13
CA ASP A 320 0.51 -9.60 18.21
C ASP A 320 -1.01 -9.76 18.13
N ARG A 321 -1.77 -8.83 18.74
CA ARG A 321 -3.23 -8.81 18.59
C ARG A 321 -3.67 -8.55 17.15
N VAL A 322 -3.06 -7.56 16.49
CA VAL A 322 -3.32 -7.27 15.07
C VAL A 322 -2.96 -8.49 14.21
N ALA A 323 -1.83 -9.16 14.49
CA ALA A 323 -1.39 -10.37 13.80
C ALA A 323 -2.34 -11.57 14.04
N ALA A 324 -2.93 -11.67 15.23
CA ALA A 324 -3.94 -12.66 15.57
C ALA A 324 -5.34 -12.35 14.99
N GLY A 325 -5.49 -11.23 14.28
CA GLY A 325 -6.74 -10.81 13.64
C GLY A 325 -7.66 -9.96 14.51
N ASP A 326 -7.24 -9.55 15.72
CA ASP A 326 -7.99 -8.57 16.52
C ASP A 326 -7.73 -7.16 15.97
N LEU A 327 -8.64 -6.69 15.12
CA LEU A 327 -8.63 -5.37 14.53
C LEU A 327 -9.60 -4.41 15.22
N ALA A 328 -10.29 -4.85 16.29
CA ALA A 328 -11.27 -4.02 16.98
C ALA A 328 -10.58 -2.99 17.89
N ARG A 329 -9.53 -3.42 18.61
CA ARG A 329 -8.87 -2.60 19.64
C ARG A 329 -7.72 -1.77 19.09
N ALA A 330 -7.65 -0.51 19.53
CA ALA A 330 -6.56 0.39 19.14
C ALA A 330 -5.19 -0.01 19.72
N VAL A 331 -4.13 0.33 18.99
CA VAL A 331 -2.74 0.21 19.47
C VAL A 331 -2.30 1.57 20.00
N THR A 332 -2.39 1.78 21.31
CA THR A 332 -2.09 3.06 21.96
C THR A 332 -0.89 2.94 22.90
N LEU A 333 -0.02 3.95 22.85
CA LEU A 333 1.14 4.05 23.74
C LEU A 333 1.37 5.52 24.09
N ASP A 334 1.30 5.85 25.38
CA ASP A 334 1.40 7.24 25.84
C ASP A 334 2.82 7.79 25.68
N GLY A 335 2.97 8.91 24.97
CA GLY A 335 4.25 9.58 24.79
C GLY A 335 4.31 10.43 23.53
N ARG A 336 5.48 11.05 23.31
CA ARG A 336 5.83 11.78 22.07
C ARG A 336 7.17 11.29 21.49
N ASP A 337 7.61 10.11 21.91
CA ASP A 337 8.85 9.47 21.49
C ASP A 337 8.63 8.57 20.26
N GLU A 338 9.72 7.98 19.77
CA GLU A 338 9.72 7.10 18.60
C GLU A 338 8.82 5.86 18.81
N LEU A 339 8.66 5.39 20.05
CA LEU A 339 7.78 4.27 20.38
C LEU A 339 6.31 4.65 20.28
N ALA A 340 5.93 5.85 20.72
CA ALA A 340 4.57 6.38 20.52
C ALA A 340 4.29 6.64 19.02
N GLY A 341 5.29 7.13 18.27
CA GLY A 341 5.21 7.26 16.81
C GLY A 341 4.99 5.91 16.11
N LEU A 342 5.72 4.87 16.53
CA LEU A 342 5.56 3.50 16.02
C LEU A 342 4.18 2.92 16.37
N ALA A 343 3.70 3.08 17.61
CA ALA A 343 2.35 2.67 18.00
C ALA A 343 1.28 3.34 17.12
N GLY A 344 1.41 4.65 16.84
CA GLY A 344 0.51 5.36 15.94
C GLY A 344 0.58 4.88 14.49
N ALA A 345 1.75 4.49 13.99
CA ALA A 345 1.89 3.87 12.67
C ALA A 345 1.24 2.48 12.61
N THR A 346 1.44 1.65 13.63
CA THR A 346 0.79 0.34 13.78
C THR A 346 -0.73 0.49 13.86
N ASP A 347 -1.26 1.47 14.58
CA ASP A 347 -2.70 1.71 14.64
C ASP A 347 -3.29 2.15 13.29
N ARG A 348 -2.56 3.01 12.53
CA ARG A 348 -2.96 3.35 11.15
C ARG A 348 -3.03 2.10 10.27
N MET A 349 -2.03 1.22 10.35
CA MET A 349 -2.02 -0.06 9.63
C MET A 349 -3.22 -0.93 10.04
N ARG A 350 -3.48 -1.09 11.34
CA ARG A 350 -4.66 -1.82 11.85
C ARG A 350 -5.97 -1.25 11.30
N ARG A 351 -6.15 0.07 11.29
CA ARG A 351 -7.36 0.70 10.74
C ARG A 351 -7.53 0.41 9.25
N HIS A 352 -6.45 0.53 8.47
CA HIS A 352 -6.49 0.16 7.05
C HIS A 352 -6.85 -1.33 6.84
N LEU A 353 -6.27 -2.23 7.63
CA LEU A 353 -6.62 -3.65 7.60
C LEU A 353 -8.10 -3.88 7.97
N ARG A 354 -8.60 -3.18 8.99
CA ARG A 354 -10.02 -3.26 9.41
C ARG A 354 -10.94 -2.83 8.27
N ASP A 355 -10.64 -1.72 7.62
CA ASP A 355 -11.45 -1.17 6.52
C ASP A 355 -11.44 -2.12 5.31
N LEU A 356 -10.27 -2.66 4.94
CA LEU A 356 -10.13 -3.65 3.87
C LEU A 356 -10.92 -4.93 4.17
N VAL A 357 -10.81 -5.47 5.38
CA VAL A 357 -11.55 -6.68 5.76
C VAL A 357 -13.06 -6.43 5.75
N ALA A 358 -13.52 -5.28 6.26
CA ALA A 358 -14.93 -4.89 6.21
C ALA A 358 -15.45 -4.70 4.77
N GLU A 359 -14.61 -4.20 3.86
CA GLU A 359 -14.94 -4.08 2.44
C GLU A 359 -15.03 -5.46 1.77
N VAL A 360 -14.08 -6.36 2.04
CA VAL A 360 -14.14 -7.75 1.57
C VAL A 360 -15.39 -8.46 2.09
N GLU A 361 -15.80 -8.22 3.33
CA GLU A 361 -17.06 -8.76 3.88
C GLU A 361 -18.28 -8.31 3.07
N ARG A 362 -18.42 -6.99 2.81
CA ARG A 362 -19.53 -6.43 2.02
C ARG A 362 -19.53 -6.95 0.59
N ASN A 363 -18.35 -7.10 -0.01
CA ASN A 363 -18.20 -7.65 -1.36
C ASN A 363 -18.58 -9.14 -1.40
N ALA A 364 -18.18 -9.93 -0.40
CA ALA A 364 -18.57 -11.33 -0.29
C ALA A 364 -20.10 -11.47 -0.18
N ILE A 365 -20.77 -10.67 0.66
CA ILE A 365 -22.23 -10.66 0.79
C ILE A 365 -22.89 -10.28 -0.55
N SER A 366 -22.39 -9.25 -1.23
CA SER A 366 -22.91 -8.84 -2.55
C SER A 366 -22.77 -9.95 -3.60
N VAL A 367 -21.63 -10.65 -3.63
CA VAL A 367 -21.40 -11.80 -4.52
C VAL A 367 -22.35 -12.95 -4.20
N HIS A 368 -22.62 -13.21 -2.91
CA HIS A 368 -23.57 -14.25 -2.50
C HIS A 368 -24.98 -13.96 -3.01
N GLU A 369 -25.45 -12.73 -2.81
CA GLU A 369 -26.80 -12.35 -3.24
C GLU A 369 -26.92 -12.33 -4.76
N ALA A 370 -25.89 -11.84 -5.47
CA ALA A 370 -25.85 -11.90 -6.93
C ALA A 370 -25.88 -13.35 -7.44
N ALA A 371 -25.11 -14.25 -6.83
CA ALA A 371 -25.12 -15.68 -7.18
C ALA A 371 -26.51 -16.31 -6.94
N ARG A 372 -27.19 -15.94 -5.85
CA ARG A 372 -28.55 -16.39 -5.54
C ARG A 372 -29.57 -15.91 -6.58
N GLN A 373 -29.49 -14.65 -7.00
CA GLN A 373 -30.32 -14.09 -8.05
C GLN A 373 -30.07 -14.77 -9.41
N ILE A 374 -28.80 -15.05 -9.74
CA ILE A 374 -28.44 -15.81 -10.94
C ILE A 374 -29.04 -17.22 -10.88
N ALA A 375 -28.96 -17.91 -9.74
CA ALA A 375 -29.54 -19.24 -9.57
C ALA A 375 -31.07 -19.24 -9.79
N GLN A 376 -31.79 -18.26 -9.25
CA GLN A 376 -33.23 -18.10 -9.49
C GLN A 376 -33.55 -17.83 -10.97
N ALA A 377 -32.75 -16.98 -11.64
CA ALA A 377 -32.93 -16.70 -13.06
C ALA A 377 -32.67 -17.95 -13.93
N VAL A 378 -31.68 -18.76 -13.57
CA VAL A 378 -31.36 -20.04 -14.20
C VAL A 378 -32.54 -21.02 -14.10
N ASP A 379 -33.19 -21.14 -12.94
CA ASP A 379 -34.35 -22.01 -12.77
C ASP A 379 -35.52 -21.57 -13.67
N GLY A 380 -35.78 -20.25 -13.75
CA GLY A 380 -36.79 -19.69 -14.66
C GLY A 380 -36.47 -19.93 -16.14
N GLN A 381 -35.20 -19.81 -16.52
CA GLN A 381 -34.75 -20.05 -17.89
C GLN A 381 -34.84 -21.55 -18.27
N ALA A 382 -34.55 -22.46 -17.33
CA ALA A 382 -34.70 -23.89 -17.53
C ALA A 382 -36.16 -24.27 -17.81
N ALA A 383 -37.10 -23.74 -17.01
CA ALA A 383 -38.53 -23.95 -17.22
C ALA A 383 -38.99 -23.43 -18.59
N THR A 384 -38.54 -22.23 -18.97
CA THR A 384 -38.83 -21.63 -20.27
C THR A 384 -38.31 -22.46 -21.44
N SER A 385 -37.09 -22.99 -21.34
CA SER A 385 -36.51 -23.88 -22.37
C SER A 385 -37.28 -25.19 -22.51
N SER A 386 -37.72 -25.79 -21.40
CA SER A 386 -38.56 -27.00 -21.43
C SER A 386 -39.92 -26.74 -22.06
N GLN A 387 -40.54 -25.60 -21.77
CA GLN A 387 -41.80 -25.20 -22.38
C GLN A 387 -41.63 -24.93 -23.88
N MET A 388 -40.56 -24.25 -24.28
CA MET A 388 -40.22 -24.02 -25.69
C MET A 388 -40.09 -25.34 -26.47
N SER A 389 -39.40 -26.34 -25.90
CA SER A 389 -39.30 -27.66 -26.54
C SER A 389 -40.66 -28.32 -26.76
N SER A 390 -41.59 -28.15 -25.81
CA SER A 390 -42.93 -28.71 -25.90
C SER A 390 -43.77 -27.99 -26.98
N SER A 391 -43.72 -26.66 -27.00
CA SER A 391 -44.40 -25.85 -28.02
C SER A 391 -43.83 -26.13 -29.42
N VAL A 392 -42.53 -26.31 -29.57
CA VAL A 392 -41.93 -26.65 -30.86
C VAL A 392 -42.38 -28.03 -31.34
N ALA A 393 -42.50 -29.02 -30.46
CA ALA A 393 -43.02 -30.33 -30.80
C ALA A 393 -44.49 -30.25 -31.27
N GLU A 394 -45.32 -29.47 -30.58
CA GLU A 394 -46.71 -29.23 -30.96
C GLU A 394 -46.81 -28.54 -32.33
N ILE A 395 -46.08 -27.46 -32.55
CA ILE A 395 -46.08 -26.75 -33.84
C ILE A 395 -45.59 -27.69 -34.96
N THR A 396 -44.56 -28.51 -34.70
CA THR A 396 -44.06 -29.47 -35.69
C THR A 396 -45.17 -30.45 -36.09
N SER A 397 -45.90 -31.01 -35.12
CA SER A 397 -47.04 -31.89 -35.38
C SER A 397 -48.12 -31.19 -36.21
N THR A 398 -48.46 -29.94 -35.89
CA THR A 398 -49.47 -29.18 -36.67
C THR A 398 -49.00 -28.91 -38.10
N MET A 399 -47.70 -28.70 -38.33
CA MET A 399 -47.15 -28.48 -39.67
C MET A 399 -47.10 -29.77 -40.50
N GLU A 400 -46.85 -30.92 -39.87
CA GLU A 400 -46.96 -32.22 -40.51
C GLU A 400 -48.41 -32.52 -40.94
N GLU A 401 -49.37 -32.26 -40.04
CA GLU A 401 -50.79 -32.39 -40.35
C GLU A 401 -51.23 -31.44 -41.47
N LEU A 402 -50.78 -30.17 -41.44
CA LEU A 402 -51.05 -29.20 -42.49
C LEU A 402 -50.47 -29.64 -43.84
N SER A 403 -49.24 -30.15 -43.86
CA SER A 403 -48.60 -30.67 -45.08
C SER A 403 -49.38 -31.86 -45.67
N SER A 404 -49.89 -32.75 -44.81
CA SER A 404 -50.76 -33.86 -45.24
C SER A 404 -52.10 -33.38 -45.77
N SER A 405 -52.74 -32.43 -45.08
CA SER A 405 -54.03 -31.86 -45.50
C SER A 405 -53.90 -31.16 -46.85
N SER A 406 -52.84 -30.37 -47.05
CA SER A 406 -52.53 -29.78 -48.34
C SER A 406 -52.28 -30.86 -49.41
N ALA A 407 -51.62 -31.97 -49.10
CA ALA A 407 -51.47 -33.04 -50.09
C ALA A 407 -52.83 -33.59 -50.56
N GLN A 408 -53.76 -33.79 -49.63
CA GLN A 408 -55.11 -34.25 -49.91
C GLN A 408 -55.94 -33.23 -50.71
N ILE A 409 -55.85 -31.94 -50.40
CA ILE A 409 -56.52 -30.87 -51.14
C ILE A 409 -56.02 -30.80 -52.60
N ALA A 410 -54.72 -31.00 -52.82
CA ALA A 410 -54.15 -31.02 -54.17
C ALA A 410 -54.68 -32.22 -54.98
N GLU A 411 -54.81 -33.39 -54.36
CA GLU A 411 -55.42 -34.57 -54.97
C GLU A 411 -56.88 -34.34 -55.33
N TYR A 412 -57.68 -33.80 -54.40
CA TYR A 412 -59.08 -33.46 -54.68
C TYR A 412 -59.23 -32.41 -55.78
N SER A 413 -58.35 -31.42 -55.82
CA SER A 413 -58.32 -30.44 -56.91
C SER A 413 -58.07 -31.10 -58.26
N GLY A 414 -57.19 -32.11 -58.31
CA GLY A 414 -56.98 -32.95 -59.50
C GLY A 414 -58.25 -33.70 -59.93
N SER A 415 -58.99 -34.27 -58.98
CA SER A 415 -60.28 -34.94 -59.26
C SER A 415 -61.34 -33.95 -59.77
N VAL A 416 -61.42 -32.75 -59.19
CA VAL A 416 -62.33 -31.69 -59.67
C VAL A 416 -62.02 -31.29 -61.11
N VAL A 417 -60.74 -31.19 -61.49
CA VAL A 417 -60.33 -30.94 -62.88
C VAL A 417 -60.85 -32.04 -63.82
N GLU A 418 -60.75 -33.31 -63.42
CA GLU A 418 -61.25 -34.43 -64.23
C GLU A 418 -62.78 -34.36 -64.41
N ILE A 419 -63.52 -34.11 -63.32
CA ILE A 419 -64.99 -33.99 -63.34
C ILE A 419 -65.42 -32.79 -64.19
N ALA A 420 -64.76 -31.64 -64.03
CA ALA A 420 -65.04 -30.44 -64.82
C ALA A 420 -64.78 -30.69 -66.30
N ARG A 421 -63.67 -31.37 -66.65
CA ARG A 421 -63.38 -31.77 -68.03
C ARG A 421 -64.45 -32.70 -68.61
N ARG A 422 -64.89 -33.71 -67.85
CA ARG A 422 -66.00 -34.58 -68.30
C ARG A 422 -67.30 -33.81 -68.51
N THR A 423 -67.57 -32.83 -67.66
CA THR A 423 -68.76 -31.96 -67.77
C THR A 423 -68.67 -31.06 -69.00
N TYR A 424 -67.49 -30.52 -69.29
CA TYR A 424 -67.19 -29.75 -70.50
C TYR A 424 -67.44 -30.59 -71.75
N ASP A 425 -66.82 -31.78 -71.84
CA ASP A 425 -66.95 -32.68 -72.98
C ASP A 425 -68.41 -33.13 -73.17
N GLY A 426 -69.10 -33.47 -72.08
CA GLY A 426 -70.51 -33.87 -72.12
C GLY A 426 -71.44 -32.75 -72.57
N SER A 427 -71.22 -31.52 -72.09
CA SER A 427 -72.03 -30.36 -72.45
C SER A 427 -71.80 -29.95 -73.90
N LEU A 428 -70.56 -30.08 -74.40
CA LEU A 428 -70.22 -29.80 -75.80
C LEU A 428 -70.89 -30.78 -76.77
N HIS A 429 -70.88 -32.08 -76.44
CA HIS A 429 -71.64 -33.08 -77.19
C HIS A 429 -73.15 -32.82 -77.11
N GLY A 430 -73.65 -32.42 -75.94
CA GLY A 430 -75.05 -32.01 -75.77
C GLY A 430 -75.42 -30.84 -76.66
N GLU A 431 -74.59 -29.78 -76.71
CA GLU A 431 -74.85 -28.60 -77.53
C GLU A 431 -74.92 -28.99 -79.02
N GLN A 432 -74.00 -29.86 -79.47
CA GLN A 432 -74.01 -30.38 -80.83
C GLN A 432 -75.29 -31.18 -81.14
N ALA A 433 -75.73 -32.04 -80.23
CA ALA A 433 -76.98 -32.80 -80.39
C ALA A 433 -78.20 -31.87 -80.45
N MET A 434 -78.22 -30.80 -79.65
CA MET A 434 -79.30 -29.81 -79.68
C MET A 434 -79.32 -29.02 -80.98
N ARG A 435 -78.16 -28.65 -81.54
CA ARG A 435 -78.10 -28.01 -82.87
C ARG A 435 -78.68 -28.92 -83.95
N GLN A 436 -78.32 -30.20 -83.95
CA GLN A 436 -78.89 -31.18 -84.88
C GLN A 436 -80.42 -31.32 -84.70
N LEU A 437 -80.91 -31.26 -83.46
CA LEU A 437 -82.35 -31.29 -83.19
C LEU A 437 -83.07 -30.04 -83.73
N VAL A 438 -82.48 -28.86 -83.57
CA VAL A 438 -83.01 -27.61 -84.14
C VAL A 438 -83.09 -27.70 -85.67
N ASP A 439 -82.03 -28.18 -86.34
CA ASP A 439 -82.02 -28.37 -87.79
C ASP A 439 -83.13 -29.34 -88.25
N LYS A 440 -83.37 -30.42 -87.49
CA LYS A 440 -84.45 -31.38 -87.78
C LYS A 440 -85.84 -30.84 -87.50
N MET A 441 -86.02 -30.03 -86.46
CA MET A 441 -87.29 -29.37 -86.19
C MET A 441 -87.62 -28.31 -87.24
N GLU A 442 -86.62 -27.62 -87.79
CA GLU A 442 -86.79 -26.72 -88.92
C GLU A 442 -87.26 -27.46 -90.18
N GLU A 443 -86.68 -28.64 -90.47
CA GLU A 443 -87.13 -29.53 -91.55
C GLU A 443 -88.60 -29.95 -91.35
N ILE A 444 -88.96 -30.41 -90.14
CA ILE A 444 -90.35 -30.78 -89.81
C ILE A 444 -91.30 -29.58 -89.93
N ARG A 445 -90.86 -28.38 -89.52
CA ARG A 445 -91.64 -27.14 -89.67
C ARG A 445 -91.92 -26.85 -91.14
N HIS A 446 -90.91 -26.99 -91.99
CA HIS A 446 -91.04 -26.80 -93.43
C HIS A 446 -92.01 -27.82 -94.05
N ASP A 447 -91.85 -29.11 -93.74
CA ASP A 447 -92.71 -30.19 -94.25
C ASP A 447 -94.18 -30.00 -93.83
N ASN A 448 -94.43 -29.56 -92.59
CA ASN A 448 -95.79 -29.26 -92.11
C ASN A 448 -96.39 -28.04 -92.83
N GLN A 449 -95.61 -27.00 -93.11
CA GLN A 449 -96.07 -25.83 -93.89
C GLN A 449 -96.42 -26.22 -95.34
N VAL A 450 -95.59 -27.05 -95.98
CA VAL A 450 -95.87 -27.59 -97.32
C VAL A 450 -97.15 -28.43 -97.30
N SER A 451 -97.28 -29.34 -96.33
CA SER A 451 -98.47 -30.18 -96.17
C SER A 451 -99.74 -29.35 -95.96
N LEU A 452 -99.69 -28.33 -95.11
CA LEU A 452 -100.82 -27.43 -94.87
C LEU A 452 -101.26 -26.73 -96.17
N LYS A 453 -100.31 -26.29 -97.00
CA LYS A 453 -100.60 -25.68 -98.30
C LYS A 453 -101.28 -26.66 -99.25
N GLU A 454 -100.82 -27.90 -99.32
CA GLU A 454 -101.43 -28.95 -100.16
C GLU A 454 -102.85 -29.32 -99.69
N ILE A 455 -103.07 -29.38 -98.37
CA ILE A 455 -104.40 -29.64 -97.78
C ILE A 455 -105.38 -28.52 -98.12
N VAL A 456 -104.93 -27.26 -98.05
CA VAL A 456 -105.74 -26.10 -98.41
C VAL A 456 -106.08 -26.12 -99.92
N ASP A 457 -105.12 -26.46 -100.78
CA ASP A 457 -105.37 -26.60 -102.23
C ASP A 457 -106.36 -27.75 -102.52
N LEU A 458 -106.23 -28.89 -101.83
CA LEU A 458 -107.18 -30.00 -101.91
C LEU A 458 -108.58 -29.57 -101.46
N GLY A 459 -108.68 -28.74 -100.42
CA GLY A 459 -109.93 -28.12 -99.99
C GLY A 459 -110.57 -27.23 -101.06
N GLY A 460 -109.75 -26.48 -101.79
CA GLY A 460 -110.18 -25.72 -102.98
C GLY A 460 -110.74 -26.60 -104.08
N LYS A 461 -109.99 -27.63 -104.49
CA LYS A 461 -110.41 -28.60 -105.53
C LYS A 461 -111.69 -29.35 -105.12
N SER A 462 -111.84 -29.70 -103.85
CA SER A 462 -113.05 -30.36 -103.34
C SER A 462 -114.30 -29.47 -103.44
N LYS A 463 -114.16 -28.15 -103.20
CA LYS A 463 -115.24 -27.18 -103.42
C LYS A 463 -115.59 -27.04 -104.91
N GLU A 464 -114.59 -27.05 -105.79
CA GLU A 464 -114.83 -27.04 -107.24
C GLU A 464 -115.62 -28.27 -107.69
N ILE A 465 -115.28 -29.47 -107.19
CA ILE A 465 -116.03 -30.70 -107.48
C ILE A 465 -117.48 -30.59 -106.98
N THR A 466 -117.70 -30.05 -105.78
CA THR A 466 -119.06 -29.83 -105.24
C THR A 466 -119.89 -28.97 -106.21
N ARG A 467 -119.32 -27.88 -106.70
CA ARG A 467 -119.97 -26.99 -107.68
C ARG A 467 -120.27 -27.71 -109.00
N ILE A 468 -119.38 -28.59 -109.46
CA ILE A 468 -119.63 -29.42 -110.65
C ILE A 468 -120.79 -30.38 -110.39
N MET A 469 -120.85 -31.02 -109.21
CA MET A 469 -121.96 -31.92 -108.86
C MET A 469 -123.31 -31.20 -108.82
N GLU A 470 -123.37 -29.98 -108.28
CA GLU A 470 -124.59 -29.14 -108.30
C GLU A 470 -125.07 -28.85 -109.74
N ILE A 471 -124.12 -28.57 -110.66
CA ILE A 471 -124.44 -28.34 -112.07
C ILE A 471 -124.97 -29.64 -112.72
N ILE A 472 -124.32 -30.79 -112.48
CA ILE A 472 -124.75 -32.07 -113.04
C ILE A 472 -126.14 -32.45 -112.51
N ASP A 473 -126.39 -32.26 -111.21
CA ASP A 473 -127.69 -32.52 -110.61
C ASP A 473 -128.77 -31.61 -111.21
N THR A 474 -128.47 -30.32 -111.40
CA THR A 474 -129.36 -29.39 -112.12
C THR A 474 -129.64 -29.85 -113.55
N VAL A 475 -128.62 -30.34 -114.27
CA VAL A 475 -128.77 -30.87 -115.65
C VAL A 475 -129.58 -32.16 -115.65
N ALA A 476 -129.38 -33.05 -114.66
CA ALA A 476 -130.15 -34.28 -114.50
C ALA A 476 -131.62 -33.96 -114.22
N ASP A 477 -131.92 -33.02 -113.33
CA ASP A 477 -133.28 -32.53 -113.06
C ASP A 477 -133.93 -31.90 -114.29
N GLN A 478 -133.18 -31.08 -115.05
CA GLN A 478 -133.67 -30.53 -116.32
C GLN A 478 -133.95 -31.65 -117.34
N THR A 479 -133.06 -32.64 -117.44
CA THR A 479 -133.21 -33.78 -118.35
C THR A 479 -134.41 -34.64 -117.96
N LYS A 480 -134.63 -34.85 -116.66
CA LYS A 480 -135.81 -35.52 -116.11
C LYS A 480 -137.11 -34.79 -116.46
N LEU A 481 -137.10 -33.47 -116.43
CA LEU A 481 -138.25 -32.62 -116.80
C LEU A 481 -138.50 -32.65 -118.32
N ILE A 482 -137.45 -32.59 -119.14
CA ILE A 482 -137.53 -32.75 -120.60
C ILE A 482 -138.08 -34.14 -120.95
N ALA A 483 -137.56 -35.19 -120.31
CA ALA A 483 -138.00 -36.57 -120.52
C ALA A 483 -139.45 -36.77 -120.08
N PHE A 484 -139.88 -36.14 -118.99
CA PHE A 484 -141.28 -36.15 -118.56
C PHE A 484 -142.20 -35.47 -119.59
N ASN A 485 -141.80 -34.30 -120.11
CA ASN A 485 -142.57 -33.60 -121.15
C ASN A 485 -142.62 -34.41 -122.45
N ALA A 486 -141.51 -35.05 -122.84
CA ALA A 486 -141.46 -35.94 -124.01
C ALA A 486 -142.33 -37.20 -123.83
N ALA A 487 -142.37 -37.78 -122.63
CA ALA A 487 -143.23 -38.91 -122.30
C ALA A 487 -144.72 -38.52 -122.33
N LEU A 488 -145.05 -37.32 -121.84
CA LEU A 488 -146.40 -36.75 -121.91
C LEU A 488 -146.85 -36.56 -123.37
N GLU A 489 -146.01 -35.93 -124.20
CA GLU A 489 -146.30 -35.70 -125.62
C GLU A 489 -146.42 -37.01 -126.41
N ALA A 490 -145.56 -37.99 -126.10
CA ALA A 490 -145.64 -39.34 -126.68
C ALA A 490 -146.92 -40.09 -126.28
N SER A 491 -147.44 -39.88 -125.07
CA SER A 491 -148.74 -40.42 -124.64
C SER A 491 -149.91 -39.74 -125.35
N SER A 492 -149.80 -38.44 -125.64
CA SER A 492 -150.81 -37.66 -126.37
C SER A 492 -150.91 -38.05 -127.86
N ALA A 493 -149.81 -38.53 -128.47
CA ALA A 493 -149.75 -38.94 -129.87
C ALA A 493 -150.30 -40.36 -130.18
N GLY A 494 -150.85 -41.08 -129.20
CA GLY A 494 -151.49 -42.39 -129.40
C GLY A 494 -150.53 -43.50 -129.87
N GLU A 495 -150.96 -44.37 -130.80
CA GLU A 495 -150.17 -45.52 -131.30
C GLU A 495 -148.83 -45.11 -131.93
N ALA A 496 -148.76 -43.94 -132.59
CA ALA A 496 -147.52 -43.44 -133.20
C ALA A 496 -146.46 -43.03 -132.17
N GLY A 497 -146.88 -42.62 -130.96
CA GLY A 497 -146.01 -42.15 -129.89
C GLY A 497 -145.43 -43.24 -128.98
N LYS A 498 -145.96 -44.48 -129.01
CA LYS A 498 -145.53 -45.58 -128.12
C LYS A 498 -144.01 -45.80 -128.08
N ARG A 499 -143.33 -45.78 -129.24
CA ARG A 499 -141.86 -45.97 -129.30
C ARG A 499 -141.09 -44.79 -128.70
N PHE A 500 -141.58 -43.57 -128.86
CA PHE A 500 -140.98 -42.37 -128.26
C PHE A 500 -141.21 -42.31 -126.75
N GLY A 501 -142.37 -42.77 -126.26
CA GLY A 501 -142.67 -42.83 -124.83
C GLY A 501 -141.75 -43.77 -124.05
N VAL A 502 -141.38 -44.91 -124.64
CA VAL A 502 -140.39 -45.84 -124.04
C VAL A 502 -139.01 -45.18 -123.93
N VAL A 503 -138.56 -44.46 -124.97
CA VAL A 503 -137.29 -43.73 -124.94
C VAL A 503 -137.32 -42.62 -123.89
N ALA A 504 -138.42 -41.87 -123.79
CA ALA A 504 -138.58 -40.82 -122.80
C ALA A 504 -138.60 -41.35 -121.36
N ALA A 505 -139.24 -42.51 -121.12
CA ALA A 505 -139.19 -43.19 -119.83
C ALA A 505 -137.76 -43.66 -119.46
N GLU A 506 -136.99 -44.16 -120.44
CA GLU A 506 -135.60 -44.56 -120.22
C GLU A 506 -134.67 -43.38 -119.97
N ILE A 507 -134.85 -42.25 -120.67
CA ILE A 507 -134.13 -40.99 -120.39
C ILE A 507 -134.44 -40.49 -118.98
N ARG A 508 -135.72 -40.54 -118.56
CA ARG A 508 -136.11 -40.16 -117.19
C ARG A 508 -135.45 -41.07 -116.15
N ARG A 509 -135.47 -42.38 -116.36
CA ARG A 509 -134.82 -43.35 -115.47
C ARG A 509 -133.32 -43.11 -115.38
N LEU A 510 -132.67 -42.79 -116.51
CA LEU A 510 -131.26 -42.43 -116.55
C LEU A 510 -131.00 -41.12 -115.79
N ALA A 511 -131.84 -40.10 -115.96
CA ALA A 511 -131.74 -38.84 -115.23
C ALA A 511 -131.92 -39.02 -113.71
N ASP A 512 -132.89 -39.83 -113.28
CA ASP A 512 -133.08 -40.20 -111.87
C ASP A 512 -131.83 -40.90 -111.31
N SER A 513 -131.23 -41.83 -112.07
CA SER A 513 -130.00 -42.52 -111.69
C SER A 513 -128.78 -41.59 -111.64
N VAL A 514 -128.71 -40.59 -112.52
CA VAL A 514 -127.66 -39.56 -112.49
C VAL A 514 -127.82 -38.69 -111.24
N SER A 515 -129.04 -38.20 -110.92
CA SER A 515 -129.30 -37.40 -109.71
C SER A 515 -128.98 -38.16 -108.42
N GLU A 516 -129.36 -39.44 -108.33
CA GLU A 516 -129.02 -40.29 -107.20
C GLU A 516 -127.49 -40.45 -107.05
N SER A 517 -126.80 -40.72 -108.16
CA SER A 517 -125.33 -40.85 -108.16
C SER A 517 -124.63 -39.53 -107.81
N THR A 518 -125.13 -38.39 -108.30
CA THR A 518 -124.56 -37.07 -107.95
C THR A 518 -124.78 -36.72 -106.49
N ALA A 519 -125.92 -37.10 -105.91
CA ALA A 519 -126.17 -36.92 -104.48
C ALA A 519 -125.22 -37.77 -103.62
N GLU A 520 -124.96 -39.02 -104.00
CA GLU A 520 -123.96 -39.86 -103.31
C GLU A 520 -122.55 -39.28 -103.42
N ILE A 521 -122.13 -38.82 -104.61
CA ILE A 521 -120.82 -38.19 -104.80
C ILE A 521 -120.73 -36.90 -103.98
N ALA A 522 -121.77 -36.06 -103.99
CA ALA A 522 -121.81 -34.83 -103.19
C ALA A 522 -121.67 -35.13 -101.69
N HIS A 523 -122.34 -36.18 -101.18
CA HIS A 523 -122.17 -36.63 -99.80
C HIS A 523 -120.71 -37.04 -99.51
N LYS A 524 -120.08 -37.83 -100.39
CA LYS A 524 -118.67 -38.23 -100.24
C LYS A 524 -117.70 -37.04 -100.28
N ILE A 525 -117.98 -36.06 -101.13
CA ILE A 525 -117.20 -34.82 -101.17
C ILE A 525 -117.38 -34.01 -99.88
N GLY A 526 -118.58 -34.00 -99.30
CA GLY A 526 -118.83 -33.44 -97.97
C GLY A 526 -117.99 -34.10 -96.87
N GLU A 527 -117.94 -35.43 -96.83
CA GLU A 527 -117.07 -36.19 -95.89
C GLU A 527 -115.57 -35.83 -96.08
N ILE A 528 -115.14 -35.63 -97.33
CA ILE A 528 -113.76 -35.18 -97.65
C ILE A 528 -113.51 -33.76 -97.14
N GLN A 529 -114.45 -32.82 -97.33
CA GLN A 529 -114.32 -31.44 -96.84
C GLN A 529 -114.24 -31.36 -95.32
N GLU A 530 -115.07 -32.13 -94.61
CA GLU A 530 -115.00 -32.21 -93.14
C GLU A 530 -113.63 -32.73 -92.70
N THR A 531 -113.13 -33.77 -93.38
CA THR A 531 -111.82 -34.35 -93.08
C THR A 531 -110.69 -33.36 -93.34
N ILE A 532 -110.74 -32.60 -94.44
CA ILE A 532 -109.80 -31.51 -94.74
C ILE A 532 -109.83 -30.45 -93.64
N GLY A 533 -111.01 -30.03 -93.18
CA GLY A 533 -111.16 -29.07 -92.09
C GLY A 533 -110.51 -29.54 -90.79
N ARG A 534 -110.71 -30.82 -90.42
CA ARG A 534 -110.01 -31.43 -89.27
C ARG A 534 -108.50 -31.48 -89.46
N LEU A 535 -108.03 -31.76 -90.67
CA LEU A 535 -106.61 -31.88 -90.99
C LEU A 535 -105.91 -30.52 -90.88
N VAL A 536 -106.53 -29.44 -91.36
CA VAL A 536 -106.04 -28.05 -91.18
C VAL A 536 -105.86 -27.72 -89.70
N ILE A 537 -106.89 -27.91 -88.88
CA ILE A 537 -106.83 -27.63 -87.44
C ILE A 537 -105.71 -28.44 -86.76
N THR A 538 -105.57 -29.71 -87.15
CA THR A 538 -104.54 -30.60 -86.60
C THR A 538 -103.13 -30.16 -87.02
N SER A 539 -102.93 -29.76 -88.27
CA SER A 539 -101.65 -29.25 -88.78
C SER A 539 -101.28 -27.88 -88.22
N GLU A 540 -102.24 -26.98 -88.00
CA GLU A 540 -102.00 -25.69 -87.31
C GLU A 540 -101.59 -25.94 -85.85
N LYS A 541 -102.29 -26.84 -85.15
CA LYS A 541 -101.89 -27.27 -83.79
C LYS A 541 -100.51 -27.92 -83.80
N GLY A 542 -100.20 -28.72 -84.81
CA GLY A 542 -98.87 -29.29 -85.04
C GLY A 542 -97.80 -28.22 -85.20
N SER A 543 -98.07 -27.15 -85.96
CA SER A 543 -97.16 -26.01 -86.13
C SER A 543 -96.81 -25.36 -84.79
N VAL A 544 -97.82 -25.11 -83.94
CA VAL A 544 -97.60 -24.54 -82.60
C VAL A 544 -96.70 -25.46 -81.76
N GLY A 545 -96.91 -26.78 -81.83
CA GLY A 545 -96.07 -27.76 -81.14
C GLY A 545 -94.62 -27.76 -81.63
N ILE A 546 -94.40 -27.61 -82.94
CA ILE A 546 -93.06 -27.54 -83.54
C ILE A 546 -92.35 -26.25 -83.09
N ASP A 547 -93.02 -25.10 -83.11
CA ASP A 547 -92.44 -23.83 -82.66
C ASP A 547 -92.06 -23.86 -81.17
N GLN A 548 -92.90 -24.46 -80.32
CA GLN A 548 -92.57 -24.71 -78.91
C GLN A 548 -91.36 -25.64 -78.75
N GLY A 549 -91.23 -26.65 -79.63
CA GLY A 549 -90.08 -27.55 -79.68
C GLY A 549 -88.78 -26.86 -80.08
N LEU A 550 -88.83 -25.96 -81.06
CA LEU A 550 -87.69 -25.12 -81.48
C LEU A 550 -87.22 -24.20 -80.34
N ASP A 551 -88.16 -23.50 -79.69
CA ASP A 551 -87.88 -22.59 -78.58
C ASP A 551 -87.29 -23.33 -77.36
N ALA A 552 -87.86 -24.49 -76.99
CA ALA A 552 -87.29 -25.33 -75.94
C ALA A 552 -85.88 -25.86 -76.29
N SER A 553 -85.66 -26.20 -77.56
CA SER A 553 -84.36 -26.69 -78.03
C SER A 553 -83.30 -25.60 -78.01
N ALA A 554 -83.64 -24.38 -78.45
CA ALA A 554 -82.75 -23.23 -78.40
C ALA A 554 -82.32 -22.88 -76.97
N ARG A 555 -83.28 -22.81 -76.03
CA ARG A 555 -82.96 -22.58 -74.61
C ARG A 555 -82.04 -23.64 -74.03
N THR A 556 -82.24 -24.91 -74.39
CA THR A 556 -81.40 -26.01 -73.93
C THR A 556 -79.98 -25.91 -74.49
N ALA A 557 -79.83 -25.51 -75.75
CA ALA A 557 -78.52 -25.28 -76.36
C ALA A 557 -77.76 -24.13 -75.67
N ASP A 558 -78.45 -23.04 -75.32
CA ASP A 558 -77.82 -21.92 -74.59
C ASP A 558 -77.40 -22.33 -73.16
N PHE A 559 -78.23 -23.10 -72.45
CA PHE A 559 -77.86 -23.66 -71.14
C PHE A 559 -76.63 -24.56 -71.21
N LEU A 560 -76.52 -25.40 -72.24
CA LEU A 560 -75.34 -26.25 -72.45
C LEU A 560 -74.07 -25.42 -72.74
N ARG A 561 -74.20 -24.30 -73.46
CA ARG A 561 -73.09 -23.38 -73.69
C ARG A 561 -72.63 -22.69 -72.41
N GLU A 562 -73.57 -22.32 -71.53
CA GLU A 562 -73.25 -21.81 -70.19
C GLU A 562 -72.50 -22.85 -69.36
N LEU A 563 -72.94 -24.12 -69.37
CA LEU A 563 -72.25 -25.21 -68.68
C LEU A 563 -70.81 -25.43 -69.17
N VAL A 564 -70.56 -25.31 -70.47
CA VAL A 564 -69.21 -25.37 -71.05
C VAL A 564 -68.32 -24.27 -70.45
N GLN A 565 -68.83 -23.04 -70.35
CA GLN A 565 -68.11 -21.91 -69.75
C GLN A 565 -67.83 -22.15 -68.27
N THR A 566 -68.86 -22.53 -67.48
CA THR A 566 -68.71 -22.81 -66.05
C THR A 566 -67.75 -23.97 -65.77
N ALA A 567 -67.75 -25.02 -66.60
CA ALA A 567 -66.82 -26.13 -66.48
C ALA A 567 -65.35 -25.70 -66.74
N SER A 568 -65.13 -24.79 -67.68
CA SER A 568 -63.81 -24.19 -67.95
C SER A 568 -63.32 -23.36 -66.76
N GLU A 569 -64.18 -22.49 -66.20
CA GLU A 569 -63.87 -21.68 -65.01
C GLU A 569 -63.59 -22.54 -63.77
N THR A 570 -64.35 -23.62 -63.59
CA THR A 570 -64.14 -24.60 -62.52
C THR A 570 -62.78 -25.28 -62.66
N THR A 571 -62.37 -25.62 -63.89
CA THR A 571 -61.06 -26.21 -64.16
C THR A 571 -59.93 -25.26 -63.79
N SER A 572 -60.02 -23.99 -64.22
CA SER A 572 -59.02 -22.96 -63.91
C SER A 572 -58.90 -22.73 -62.40
N SER A 573 -60.04 -22.64 -61.71
CA SER A 573 -60.08 -22.45 -60.25
C SER A 573 -59.45 -23.63 -59.51
N ALA A 574 -59.77 -24.86 -59.90
CA ALA A 574 -59.19 -26.06 -59.30
C ALA A 574 -57.67 -26.17 -59.52
N GLN A 575 -57.17 -25.78 -60.70
CA GLN A 575 -55.73 -25.71 -60.96
C GLN A 575 -55.03 -24.67 -60.07
N GLN A 576 -55.65 -23.50 -59.88
CA GLN A 576 -55.11 -22.46 -59.00
C GLN A 576 -55.09 -22.91 -57.54
N ILE A 577 -56.15 -23.59 -57.06
CA ILE A 577 -56.17 -24.20 -55.72
C ILE A 577 -55.04 -25.21 -55.57
N SER A 578 -54.82 -26.09 -56.55
CA SER A 578 -53.74 -27.08 -56.53
C SER A 578 -52.36 -26.41 -56.41
N LEU A 579 -52.11 -25.35 -57.18
CA LEU A 579 -50.85 -24.59 -57.13
C LEU A 579 -50.65 -23.91 -55.76
N SER A 580 -51.66 -23.22 -55.24
CA SER A 580 -51.60 -22.58 -53.91
C SER A 580 -51.36 -23.61 -52.80
N THR A 581 -51.96 -24.79 -52.94
CA THR A 581 -51.80 -25.89 -51.99
C THR A 581 -50.39 -26.49 -52.05
N GLN A 582 -49.78 -26.57 -53.23
CA GLN A 582 -48.38 -26.98 -53.38
C GLN A 582 -47.40 -25.95 -52.77
N GLN A 583 -47.74 -24.66 -52.86
CA GLN A 583 -46.99 -23.61 -52.16
C GLN A 583 -47.14 -23.74 -50.63
N GLN A 584 -48.35 -24.00 -50.12
CA GLN A 584 -48.57 -24.27 -48.68
C GLN A 584 -47.74 -25.44 -48.16
N ARG A 585 -47.63 -26.54 -48.93
CA ARG A 585 -46.75 -27.67 -48.55
C ARG A 585 -45.28 -27.26 -48.46
N THR A 586 -44.81 -26.52 -49.45
CA THR A 586 -43.43 -26.00 -49.45
C THR A 586 -43.17 -25.12 -48.23
N ALA A 587 -44.09 -24.18 -47.95
CA ALA A 587 -44.00 -23.30 -46.78
C ALA A 587 -44.04 -24.09 -45.45
N SER A 588 -44.93 -25.09 -45.34
CA SER A 588 -45.02 -25.94 -44.14
C SER A 588 -43.72 -26.70 -43.90
N ASN A 589 -43.12 -27.27 -44.95
CA ASN A 589 -41.83 -27.95 -44.86
C ASN A 589 -40.70 -26.98 -44.44
N GLN A 590 -40.69 -25.75 -44.94
CA GLN A 590 -39.72 -24.73 -44.52
C GLN A 590 -39.88 -24.36 -43.04
N VAL A 591 -41.12 -24.26 -42.54
CA VAL A 591 -41.37 -24.04 -41.11
C VAL A 591 -40.83 -25.21 -40.29
N VAL A 592 -41.05 -26.46 -40.71
CA VAL A 592 -40.49 -27.64 -40.02
C VAL A 592 -38.95 -27.60 -39.95
N VAL A 593 -38.28 -27.14 -41.02
CA VAL A 593 -36.82 -26.95 -40.99
C VAL A 593 -36.42 -25.88 -39.97
N ALA A 594 -37.08 -24.73 -39.96
CA ALA A 594 -36.82 -23.67 -38.98
C ALA A 594 -37.08 -24.13 -37.52
N LEU A 595 -38.12 -24.95 -37.30
CA LEU A 595 -38.40 -25.53 -35.98
C LEU A 595 -37.27 -26.45 -35.50
N LYS A 596 -36.63 -27.22 -36.39
CA LYS A 596 -35.45 -28.04 -36.03
C LYS A 596 -34.26 -27.19 -35.57
N GLU A 597 -34.07 -26.03 -36.17
CA GLU A 597 -33.04 -25.07 -35.73
C GLU A 597 -33.38 -24.53 -34.33
N ILE A 598 -34.66 -24.24 -34.06
CA ILE A 598 -35.12 -23.81 -32.71
C ILE A 598 -34.91 -24.92 -31.67
N VAL A 599 -35.18 -26.19 -31.99
CA VAL A 599 -34.88 -27.32 -31.09
C VAL A 599 -33.39 -27.34 -30.75
N THR A 600 -32.53 -27.18 -31.76
CA THR A 600 -31.07 -27.17 -31.56
C THR A 600 -30.64 -26.00 -30.68
N ALA A 601 -31.11 -24.78 -30.94
CA ALA A 601 -30.84 -23.61 -30.12
C ALA A 601 -31.37 -23.74 -28.69
N SER A 602 -32.53 -24.37 -28.50
CA SER A 602 -33.08 -24.66 -27.17
C SER A 602 -32.21 -25.66 -26.40
N ALA A 603 -31.67 -26.68 -27.08
CA ALA A 603 -30.75 -27.64 -26.46
C ALA A 603 -29.43 -26.96 -26.00
N GLU A 604 -28.86 -26.08 -26.84
CA GLU A 604 -27.69 -25.27 -26.48
C GLU A 604 -27.97 -24.31 -25.32
N THR A 605 -29.18 -23.73 -25.29
CA THR A 605 -29.64 -22.89 -24.18
C THR A 605 -29.71 -23.70 -22.88
N ALA A 606 -30.29 -24.91 -22.91
CA ALA A 606 -30.36 -25.78 -21.74
C ALA A 606 -28.97 -26.21 -21.22
N GLU A 607 -28.00 -26.40 -22.11
CA GLU A 607 -26.60 -26.63 -21.70
C GLU A 607 -25.97 -25.37 -21.07
N SER A 608 -26.22 -24.20 -21.65
CA SER A 608 -25.72 -22.92 -21.12
C SER A 608 -26.29 -22.62 -19.73
N VAL A 609 -27.59 -22.86 -19.53
CA VAL A 609 -28.26 -22.75 -18.22
C VAL A 609 -27.61 -23.67 -17.18
N ARG A 610 -27.29 -24.91 -17.55
CA ARG A 610 -26.55 -25.84 -16.66
C ARG A 610 -25.18 -25.30 -16.28
N ARG A 611 -24.41 -24.74 -17.23
CA ARG A 611 -23.11 -24.12 -16.93
C ARG A 611 -23.24 -22.91 -16.01
N ILE A 612 -24.21 -22.01 -16.27
CA ILE A 612 -24.44 -20.84 -15.42
C ILE A 612 -24.83 -21.27 -14.00
N SER A 613 -25.65 -22.31 -13.85
CA SER A 613 -25.98 -22.89 -12.55
C SER A 613 -24.72 -23.32 -11.77
N GLN A 614 -23.80 -24.04 -12.42
CA GLN A 614 -22.53 -24.47 -11.81
C GLN A 614 -21.66 -23.27 -11.40
N VAL A 615 -21.60 -22.23 -12.22
CA VAL A 615 -20.87 -20.99 -11.92
C VAL A 615 -21.50 -20.28 -10.71
N ALA A 616 -22.82 -20.16 -10.66
CA ALA A 616 -23.53 -19.55 -9.53
C ALA A 616 -23.30 -20.33 -8.22
N GLN A 617 -23.31 -21.66 -8.27
CA GLN A 617 -22.94 -22.50 -7.12
C GLN A 617 -21.49 -22.25 -6.68
N SER A 618 -20.56 -22.17 -7.63
CA SER A 618 -19.15 -21.89 -7.35
C SER A 618 -18.96 -20.50 -6.72
N MET A 619 -19.68 -19.48 -7.20
CA MET A 619 -19.67 -18.13 -6.60
C MET A 619 -20.24 -18.13 -5.20
N THR A 620 -21.31 -18.88 -4.95
CA THR A 620 -21.91 -19.06 -3.62
C THR A 620 -20.90 -19.68 -2.65
N GLN A 621 -20.19 -20.74 -3.08
CA GLN A 621 -19.15 -21.38 -2.30
C GLN A 621 -17.95 -20.45 -2.05
N LEU A 622 -17.48 -19.75 -3.07
CA LEU A 622 -16.35 -18.82 -2.96
C LEU A 622 -16.68 -17.65 -2.01
N SER A 623 -17.88 -17.10 -2.10
CA SER A 623 -18.35 -16.07 -1.17
C SER A 623 -18.42 -16.60 0.27
N ALA A 624 -18.94 -17.82 0.49
CA ALA A 624 -18.96 -18.44 1.80
C ALA A 624 -17.54 -18.66 2.36
N MET A 625 -16.59 -19.07 1.51
CA MET A 625 -15.18 -19.19 1.89
C MET A 625 -14.55 -17.84 2.24
N LEU A 626 -14.80 -16.80 1.43
CA LEU A 626 -14.34 -15.43 1.71
C LEU A 626 -14.91 -14.92 3.03
N LYS A 627 -16.21 -15.13 3.27
CA LYS A 627 -16.84 -14.82 4.55
C LYS A 627 -16.17 -15.56 5.70
N GLY A 628 -15.90 -16.86 5.56
CA GLY A 628 -15.18 -17.63 6.57
C GLY A 628 -13.74 -17.16 6.81
N GLN A 629 -13.07 -16.58 5.81
CA GLN A 629 -11.75 -15.94 6.00
C GLN A 629 -11.85 -14.59 6.72
N VAL A 630 -12.86 -13.79 6.39
CA VAL A 630 -13.16 -12.51 7.05
C VAL A 630 -13.54 -12.73 8.52
N ASP A 631 -14.36 -13.74 8.81
CA ASP A 631 -14.84 -14.06 10.16
C ASP A 631 -13.69 -14.45 11.14
N ARG A 632 -12.48 -14.71 10.63
CA ARG A 632 -11.27 -14.88 11.47
C ARG A 632 -10.80 -13.56 12.10
N PHE A 633 -11.17 -12.43 11.53
CA PHE A 633 -10.81 -11.11 12.01
C PHE A 633 -11.92 -10.54 12.89
N VAL A 634 -11.55 -9.97 14.04
CA VAL A 634 -12.47 -9.29 14.95
C VAL A 634 -12.51 -7.82 14.57
N LEU A 635 -13.64 -7.37 14.01
CA LEU A 635 -13.81 -6.00 13.56
C LEU A 635 -14.46 -5.09 14.61
N ASP A 636 -15.19 -5.62 15.59
CA ASP A 636 -15.86 -4.82 16.61
C ASP A 636 -15.88 -5.52 17.98
N GLU A 637 -15.98 -4.80 19.10
CA GLU A 637 -15.99 -5.46 20.42
C GLU A 637 -17.25 -6.32 20.63
N ARG A 638 -18.33 -6.06 19.88
CA ARG A 638 -19.56 -6.87 19.89
C ARG A 638 -19.40 -8.26 19.24
N THR A 639 -18.40 -8.47 18.37
CA THR A 639 -18.11 -9.79 17.79
C THR A 639 -17.35 -10.72 18.74
N LEU A 640 -16.89 -10.24 19.90
CA LEU A 640 -16.27 -11.06 20.95
C LEU A 640 -17.30 -11.81 21.80
N GLU A 641 -18.51 -11.28 21.97
CA GLU A 641 -19.56 -11.91 22.81
C GLU A 641 -20.33 -13.03 22.09
N SER A 642 -20.21 -13.16 20.77
CA SER A 642 -20.94 -14.15 19.96
C SER A 642 -20.12 -15.39 19.57
N ARG A 643 -18.85 -15.49 19.99
CA ARG A 643 -18.07 -16.73 19.78
C ARG A 643 -18.47 -17.79 20.80
N PRO A 644 -18.85 -19.01 20.39
CA PRO A 644 -18.92 -20.11 21.33
C PRO A 644 -17.52 -20.34 21.89
N THR A 645 -17.39 -20.34 23.21
CA THR A 645 -16.18 -20.77 23.92
C THR A 645 -15.85 -22.19 23.49
N VAL A 646 -14.86 -22.36 22.62
CA VAL A 646 -14.29 -23.67 22.32
C VAL A 646 -13.56 -24.11 23.59
N THR A 647 -14.21 -24.98 24.36
CA THR A 647 -13.61 -25.67 25.49
C THR A 647 -12.43 -26.50 24.98
N GLU A 648 -11.23 -26.22 25.51
CA GLU A 648 -10.04 -27.01 25.28
C GLU A 648 -10.31 -28.50 25.56
N ALA A 649 -10.22 -29.32 24.52
CA ALA A 649 -10.09 -30.76 24.68
C ALA A 649 -8.69 -31.06 25.23
N ARG A 650 -8.66 -31.64 26.44
CA ARG A 650 -7.47 -32.21 27.09
C ARG A 650 -6.69 -33.14 26.13
N PRO A 651 -5.36 -33.21 26.26
CA PRO A 651 -4.54 -34.12 25.46
C PRO A 651 -4.76 -35.56 25.93
N LEU A 652 -5.01 -36.45 24.98
CA LEU A 652 -4.89 -37.90 25.19
C LEU A 652 -3.40 -38.24 25.13
N GLY A 653 -2.92 -38.85 26.21
CA GLY A 653 -1.53 -39.24 26.40
C GLY A 653 -1.10 -40.41 25.51
N ASP A 654 0.22 -40.51 25.41
CA ASP A 654 1.02 -41.48 24.70
C ASP A 654 0.64 -42.95 24.97
N ALA A 655 0.63 -43.73 23.89
CA ALA A 655 0.96 -45.16 23.87
C ALA A 655 1.99 -45.40 22.76
#